data_AF-A0A1A7R3U7-F1
#
_entry.id   AF-A0A1A7R3U7-F1
#
_cell.length_a   1.000
_cell.length_b   1.000
_cell.length_c   1.000
_cell.angle_alpha   90.00
_cell.angle_beta   90.00
_cell.angle_gamma   90.00
#
_symmetry.space_group_name_H-M   'P 1'
#
loop_
_entity.id
_entity.type
_entity.pdbx_description
1 polymer ?
#
loop_
_entity_poly.entity_id
_entity_poly.type
_entity_poly.pdbx_seq_one_letter_code
_entity_poly.pdbx_strand_id
1 'polypeptide(L)'
;MLQPTSPGVYVEEVSTTTPIVVQVNGSIPAFVGITALIPPIGFNTPLRITSLLEYEAHFGKAKYPNNFQIELVNNSGTLKIKQISQEPAAQQAILFYAMQLYFMNGGGPCYIVPIETPIKAHYILGIDALAAVDEVSLLVLPDACLLLNTADYHEICNSALQHCGSITNRFAILDVLDTANGVRQFRNQVVTNLRDGAAYTPHLKTNFSFDYDENEVLVTIDAAAPVNMSTLASSSNLHYRFLKTALENSPKVTLPPSAALAGIYVRTDKERGVWKAPANASIIGITGITRAIAEDEQTTLNVDPISGKSINAIRSFPGRGILVWGARTLAGNDNEYRYVSVRRFLNVVEASVYKASRFVAFEVNEQSTWNRLKVMTENYLQTLWRAGALQGTSAEKAYFVQVGLGSTMTEQDISDGNVIIQIGLAVVRSAEFVMIKIIHHQKNPSPTDITPPETKSLTSIQTNMEWSDLIINPETKHQLMDISQWISHNNTLLNEWGLAGKVRQSFSALFYGPSGTGKTLSAALIGKSAKRSIYKVKLYEILGKYIGETEKNLDQLFQRAELQGSILFFDEADALFGKRTEVRDAHDRYANVEVSYLLQLLEKHSGLILFATNHKANIDPGFTRRLDMLVEFPMPTIDERLQLWKQNIPTKAILADTIDLKTLAEAHELTGGAILNVIYYACLQALKKATHRIEESDVLEGIRKELSKQETD
;
A
#
# COMPACT_ATOMS: atom_id res chain seq x y z
N MET A 1 48.72 -19.67 11.31
CA MET A 1 49.16 -19.14 12.62
C MET A 1 50.11 -20.16 13.24
N LEU A 2 51.27 -19.70 13.73
CA LEU A 2 52.29 -20.53 14.39
C LEU A 2 51.74 -20.97 15.75
N GLN A 3 51.55 -22.27 15.97
CA GLN A 3 51.21 -22.78 17.30
C GLN A 3 52.44 -22.69 18.20
N PRO A 4 52.33 -22.10 19.40
CA PRO A 4 53.45 -22.03 20.32
C PRO A 4 53.71 -23.41 20.94
N THR A 5 54.96 -23.87 20.89
CA THR A 5 55.41 -25.22 21.25
C THR A 5 55.77 -25.40 22.73
N SER A 6 55.44 -24.43 23.59
CA SER A 6 55.77 -24.48 25.03
C SER A 6 54.52 -24.37 25.91
N PRO A 7 54.36 -25.17 26.97
CA PRO A 7 53.24 -25.02 27.89
C PRO A 7 53.37 -23.73 28.72
N GLY A 8 52.40 -22.82 28.57
CA GLY A 8 52.32 -21.52 29.26
C GLY A 8 50.96 -20.85 29.03
N VAL A 9 50.64 -19.79 29.78
CA VAL A 9 49.43 -18.98 29.56
C VAL A 9 49.73 -17.96 28.46
N TYR A 10 49.05 -18.09 27.32
CA TYR A 10 49.14 -17.15 26.20
C TYR A 10 47.93 -16.22 26.26
N VAL A 11 48.19 -14.91 26.28
CA VAL A 11 47.15 -13.90 26.11
C VAL A 11 47.11 -13.56 24.62
N GLU A 12 46.09 -14.04 23.92
CA GLU A 12 45.74 -13.55 22.59
C GLU A 12 44.87 -12.31 22.74
N GLU A 13 45.39 -11.16 22.31
CA GLU A 13 44.53 -10.00 22.05
C GLU A 13 43.70 -10.28 20.80
N VAL A 14 42.52 -10.85 21.00
CA VAL A 14 41.51 -10.93 19.94
C VAL A 14 41.08 -9.50 19.62
N SER A 15 41.45 -9.00 18.44
CA SER A 15 40.96 -7.70 17.96
C SER A 15 39.43 -7.71 17.96
N THR A 16 38.84 -7.02 18.95
CA THR A 16 37.40 -6.92 19.20
C THR A 16 36.71 -5.86 18.34
N THR A 17 37.38 -5.38 17.28
CA THR A 17 36.78 -4.48 16.31
C THR A 17 35.60 -5.20 15.65
N THR A 18 34.39 -4.80 16.03
CA THR A 18 33.17 -5.36 15.45
C THR A 18 33.17 -5.05 13.95
N PRO A 19 32.91 -6.03 13.06
CA PRO A 19 32.79 -5.77 11.64
C PRO A 19 31.69 -4.73 11.39
N ILE A 20 31.86 -3.94 10.34
CA ILE A 20 30.94 -2.85 9.98
C ILE A 20 30.12 -3.30 8.78
N VAL A 21 28.82 -3.02 8.79
CA VAL A 21 27.99 -3.17 7.58
C VAL A 21 28.39 -2.08 6.60
N VAL A 22 28.99 -2.49 5.47
CA VAL A 22 29.17 -1.60 4.33
C VAL A 22 27.92 -1.69 3.46
N GLN A 23 27.26 -0.54 3.26
CA GLN A 23 26.08 -0.47 2.42
C GLN A 23 26.39 -0.90 0.98
N VAL A 24 25.59 -1.80 0.43
CA VAL A 24 25.68 -2.16 -1.00
C VAL A 24 25.12 -1.04 -1.88
N ASN A 25 25.61 -0.96 -3.12
CA ASN A 25 25.07 0.00 -4.07
C ASN A 25 23.65 -0.44 -4.50
N GLY A 26 22.66 0.44 -4.31
CA GLY A 26 21.26 0.18 -4.66
C GLY A 26 20.87 0.55 -6.10
N SER A 27 21.83 1.02 -6.90
CA SER A 27 21.61 1.61 -8.23
C SER A 27 22.67 1.18 -9.26
N ILE A 28 22.93 -0.12 -9.36
CA ILE A 28 23.68 -0.71 -10.47
C ILE A 28 22.68 -1.44 -11.38
N PRO A 29 22.33 -0.86 -12.54
CA PRO A 29 21.42 -1.48 -13.49
C PRO A 29 22.10 -2.51 -14.38
N ALA A 30 21.35 -3.53 -14.75
CA ALA A 30 21.64 -4.44 -15.84
C ALA A 30 20.61 -4.24 -16.96
N PHE A 31 21.12 -3.94 -18.15
CA PHE A 31 20.33 -3.81 -19.36
C PHE A 31 20.43 -5.11 -20.16
N VAL A 32 19.30 -5.75 -20.41
CA VAL A 32 19.21 -6.92 -21.29
C VAL A 32 18.58 -6.47 -22.59
N GLY A 33 19.29 -6.65 -23.70
CA GLY A 33 18.81 -6.22 -25.00
C GLY A 33 19.80 -6.46 -26.12
N ILE A 34 19.37 -6.16 -27.33
CA ILE A 34 20.08 -6.40 -28.58
C ILE A 34 21.17 -5.36 -28.77
N THR A 35 22.35 -5.85 -29.10
CA THR A 35 23.53 -5.06 -29.39
C THR A 35 23.89 -5.21 -30.87
N ALA A 36 24.57 -4.20 -31.44
CA ALA A 36 24.97 -4.26 -32.84
C ALA A 36 26.14 -5.22 -33.07
N LEU A 37 27.01 -5.36 -32.07
CA LEU A 37 28.12 -6.30 -32.01
C LEU A 37 27.96 -7.19 -30.78
N ILE A 38 28.36 -8.45 -30.93
CA ILE A 38 28.46 -9.40 -29.82
C ILE A 38 29.94 -9.40 -29.39
N PRO A 39 30.23 -9.12 -28.11
CA PRO A 39 31.60 -9.13 -27.62
C PRO A 39 32.20 -10.55 -27.66
N PRO A 40 33.53 -10.71 -27.65
CA PRO A 40 34.20 -12.02 -27.72
C PRO A 40 33.80 -13.01 -26.61
N ILE A 41 33.28 -12.50 -25.49
CA ILE A 41 32.75 -13.30 -24.37
C ILE A 41 31.47 -14.06 -24.72
N GLY A 42 30.82 -13.74 -25.85
CA GLY A 42 29.58 -14.36 -26.31
C GLY A 42 28.30 -13.57 -25.97
N PHE A 43 27.16 -14.09 -26.43
CA PHE A 43 25.83 -13.55 -26.12
C PHE A 43 25.32 -14.07 -24.76
N ASN A 44 24.31 -13.42 -24.19
CA ASN A 44 23.74 -13.72 -22.86
C ASN A 44 24.76 -13.67 -21.70
N THR A 45 25.96 -13.11 -21.92
CA THR A 45 27.00 -13.01 -20.89
C THR A 45 27.07 -11.57 -20.39
N PRO A 46 26.81 -11.30 -19.10
CA PRO A 46 26.86 -9.95 -18.55
C PRO A 46 28.26 -9.36 -18.64
N LEU A 47 28.39 -8.18 -19.24
CA LEU A 47 29.62 -7.38 -19.24
C LEU A 47 29.38 -6.05 -18.53
N ARG A 48 30.30 -5.71 -17.63
CA ARG A 48 30.28 -4.45 -16.91
C ARG A 48 30.87 -3.35 -17.78
N ILE A 49 30.21 -2.19 -17.81
CA ILE A 49 30.70 -0.97 -18.43
C ILE A 49 30.55 0.22 -17.49
N THR A 50 31.35 1.25 -17.73
CA THR A 50 31.38 2.48 -16.93
C THR A 50 31.01 3.72 -17.70
N SER A 51 31.09 3.69 -19.03
CA SER A 51 30.83 4.84 -19.90
C SER A 51 30.20 4.42 -21.23
N LEU A 52 29.59 5.39 -21.92
CA LEU A 52 29.06 5.18 -23.26
C LEU A 52 30.17 4.86 -24.29
N LEU A 53 31.37 5.42 -24.12
CA LEU A 53 32.50 5.12 -25.01
C LEU A 53 32.92 3.64 -24.93
N GLU A 54 32.92 3.09 -23.71
CA GLU A 54 33.18 1.67 -23.48
C GLU A 54 32.07 0.79 -24.07
N TYR A 55 30.80 1.24 -23.98
CA TYR A 55 29.70 0.58 -24.67
C TYR A 55 29.94 0.50 -26.18
N GLU A 56 30.27 1.63 -26.83
CA GLU A 56 30.51 1.67 -28.27
C GLU A 56 31.66 0.74 -28.70
N ALA A 57 32.72 0.67 -27.90
CA ALA A 57 33.87 -0.19 -28.18
C ALA A 57 33.53 -1.69 -28.15
N HIS A 58 32.66 -2.12 -27.23
CA HIS A 58 32.32 -3.53 -27.05
C HIS A 58 31.07 -3.99 -27.84
N PHE A 59 30.09 -3.11 -28.00
CA PHE A 59 28.75 -3.46 -28.48
C PHE A 59 28.35 -2.73 -29.78
N GLY A 60 29.17 -1.78 -30.24
CA GLY A 60 28.88 -0.96 -31.41
C GLY A 60 27.83 0.12 -31.15
N LYS A 61 27.53 0.88 -32.21
CA LYS A 61 26.49 1.91 -32.24
C LYS A 61 25.13 1.32 -32.63
N ALA A 62 24.13 2.16 -32.83
CA ALA A 62 22.87 1.72 -33.42
C ALA A 62 23.09 1.15 -34.83
N LYS A 63 22.37 0.08 -35.17
CA LYS A 63 22.43 -0.54 -36.49
C LYS A 63 21.05 -0.51 -37.14
N TYR A 64 20.95 0.13 -38.30
CA TYR A 64 19.72 0.12 -39.08
C TYR A 64 19.49 -1.24 -39.74
N PRO A 65 18.23 -1.67 -39.95
CA PRO A 65 17.95 -2.83 -40.77
C PRO A 65 18.47 -2.62 -42.19
N ASN A 66 19.13 -3.64 -42.74
CA ASN A 66 19.57 -3.67 -44.13
C ASN A 66 18.36 -3.41 -45.05
N ASN A 67 18.51 -2.52 -46.05
CA ASN A 67 17.51 -2.14 -47.08
C ASN A 67 16.60 -0.92 -46.77
N PHE A 68 17.08 0.09 -46.06
CA PHE A 68 16.37 1.38 -45.97
C PHE A 68 16.25 2.01 -47.36
N GLN A 69 15.02 2.17 -47.85
CA GLN A 69 14.73 2.67 -49.19
C GLN A 69 13.97 4.00 -49.14
N ILE A 70 14.52 5.02 -49.81
CA ILE A 70 13.90 6.34 -49.93
C ILE A 70 13.50 6.57 -51.38
N GLU A 71 12.22 6.81 -51.65
CA GLU A 71 11.73 7.21 -52.96
C GLU A 71 11.55 8.74 -53.03
N LEU A 72 12.30 9.37 -53.92
CA LEU A 72 12.21 10.79 -54.25
C LEU A 72 11.42 10.99 -55.55
N VAL A 73 10.56 12.01 -55.55
CA VAL A 73 9.87 12.47 -56.76
C VAL A 73 10.15 13.95 -56.98
N ASN A 74 10.48 14.31 -58.22
CA ASN A 74 10.64 15.68 -58.65
C ASN A 74 9.32 16.22 -59.23
N ASN A 75 8.58 16.97 -58.45
CA ASN A 75 7.36 17.62 -58.90
C ASN A 75 7.65 19.07 -59.29
N SER A 76 7.78 19.32 -60.60
CA SER A 76 7.91 20.68 -61.17
C SER A 76 9.04 21.52 -60.57
N GLY A 77 10.21 20.91 -60.34
CA GLY A 77 11.40 21.58 -59.80
C GLY A 77 11.50 21.60 -58.27
N THR A 78 10.52 21.04 -57.56
CA THR A 78 10.56 20.85 -56.10
C THR A 78 10.70 19.36 -55.79
N LEU A 79 11.82 18.98 -55.16
CA LEU A 79 12.03 17.62 -54.64
C LEU A 79 11.11 17.34 -53.45
N LYS A 80 10.48 16.17 -53.45
CA LYS A 80 9.69 15.68 -52.32
C LYS A 80 10.02 14.20 -52.07
N ILE A 81 10.01 13.81 -50.80
CA ILE A 81 10.01 12.39 -50.44
C ILE A 81 8.60 11.86 -50.69
N LYS A 82 8.49 10.86 -51.57
CA LYS A 82 7.22 10.21 -51.90
C LYS A 82 6.91 9.10 -50.91
N GLN A 83 7.91 8.29 -50.56
CA GLN A 83 7.79 7.19 -49.62
C GLN A 83 9.14 6.88 -48.99
N ILE A 84 9.12 6.45 -47.74
CA ILE A 84 10.23 5.75 -47.10
C ILE A 84 9.72 4.31 -46.89
N SER A 85 10.23 3.36 -47.67
CA SER A 85 9.86 1.94 -47.57
C SER A 85 10.73 1.24 -46.53
N GLN A 86 10.07 0.38 -45.72
CA GLN A 86 10.52 -0.08 -44.41
C GLN A 86 10.63 1.08 -43.42
N GLU A 87 9.49 1.39 -42.77
CA GLU A 87 9.49 2.29 -41.62
C GLU A 87 10.51 1.79 -40.56
N PRO A 88 11.06 2.69 -39.72
CA PRO A 88 12.02 2.38 -38.65
C PRO A 88 11.54 1.36 -37.60
N ALA A 89 10.40 0.69 -37.77
CA ALA A 89 9.85 -0.24 -36.81
C ALA A 89 10.63 -1.58 -36.71
N ALA A 90 11.52 -1.88 -37.67
CA ALA A 90 12.44 -3.01 -37.60
C ALA A 90 13.84 -2.61 -37.08
N GLN A 91 13.91 -1.69 -36.11
CA GLN A 91 15.15 -1.21 -35.52
C GLN A 91 15.89 -2.36 -34.81
N GLN A 92 17.03 -2.79 -35.33
CA GLN A 92 17.95 -3.66 -34.60
C GLN A 92 18.81 -2.78 -33.65
N ALA A 93 19.12 -3.27 -32.45
CA ALA A 93 20.00 -2.58 -31.49
C ALA A 93 19.58 -1.18 -30.99
N ILE A 94 18.28 -1.00 -30.65
CA ILE A 94 17.76 0.23 -29.99
C ILE A 94 18.46 0.51 -28.65
N LEU A 95 19.06 -0.51 -28.04
CA LEU A 95 19.76 -0.43 -26.77
C LEU A 95 20.81 0.70 -26.75
N PHE A 96 21.49 1.01 -27.87
CA PHE A 96 22.45 2.11 -27.92
C PHE A 96 21.83 3.47 -27.54
N TYR A 97 20.68 3.83 -28.12
CA TYR A 97 20.00 5.09 -27.79
C TYR A 97 19.42 5.07 -26.38
N ALA A 98 18.97 3.91 -25.91
CA ALA A 98 18.55 3.74 -24.53
C ALA A 98 19.72 4.00 -23.56
N MET A 99 20.92 3.51 -23.88
CA MET A 99 22.14 3.76 -23.11
C MET A 99 22.56 5.23 -23.14
N GLN A 100 22.44 5.91 -24.28
CA GLN A 100 22.64 7.36 -24.37
C GLN A 100 21.70 8.10 -23.40
N LEU A 101 20.41 7.74 -23.41
CA LEU A 101 19.41 8.35 -22.53
C LEU A 101 19.71 8.07 -21.04
N TYR A 102 20.16 6.86 -20.71
CA TYR A 102 20.59 6.48 -19.36
C TYR A 102 21.73 7.36 -18.85
N PHE A 103 22.84 7.45 -19.60
CA PHE A 103 24.00 8.26 -19.20
C PHE A 103 23.68 9.75 -19.12
N MET A 104 22.85 10.28 -20.03
CA MET A 104 22.40 11.68 -19.99
C MET A 104 21.56 12.02 -18.75
N ASN A 105 20.86 11.04 -18.17
CA ASN A 105 20.01 11.23 -16.99
C ASN A 105 20.70 10.93 -15.66
N GLY A 106 22.04 10.77 -15.66
CA GLY A 106 22.84 10.54 -14.46
C GLY A 106 23.25 9.09 -14.25
N GLY A 107 23.27 8.30 -15.32
CA GLY A 107 23.75 6.92 -15.30
C GLY A 107 25.19 6.78 -14.78
N GLY A 108 25.43 5.68 -14.08
CA GLY A 108 26.74 5.25 -13.60
C GLY A 108 27.13 3.88 -14.17
N PRO A 109 28.05 3.16 -13.51
CA PRO A 109 28.43 1.81 -13.91
C PRO A 109 27.21 0.89 -14.03
N CYS A 110 27.16 0.09 -15.09
CA CYS A 110 26.05 -0.80 -15.40
C CYS A 110 26.52 -2.08 -16.08
N TYR A 111 25.66 -3.07 -16.14
CA TYR A 111 25.87 -4.30 -16.90
C TYR A 111 25.06 -4.28 -18.18
N ILE A 112 25.64 -4.82 -19.25
CA ILE A 112 24.95 -5.09 -20.50
C ILE A 112 24.94 -6.59 -20.70
N VAL A 113 23.77 -7.15 -20.99
CA VAL A 113 23.60 -8.53 -21.42
C VAL A 113 23.21 -8.51 -22.90
N PRO A 114 24.17 -8.78 -23.80
CA PRO A 114 23.95 -8.71 -25.23
C PRO A 114 23.06 -9.86 -25.71
N ILE A 115 21.97 -9.51 -26.40
CA ILE A 115 21.07 -10.45 -27.07
C ILE A 115 21.35 -10.42 -28.57
N GLU A 116 21.53 -11.59 -29.18
CA GLU A 116 21.76 -11.69 -30.63
C GLU A 116 20.45 -11.56 -31.43
N THR A 117 19.45 -12.34 -31.04
CA THR A 117 18.17 -12.47 -31.76
C THR A 117 17.00 -12.07 -30.86
N PRO A 118 16.03 -11.26 -31.32
CA PRO A 118 14.87 -10.83 -30.54
C PRO A 118 13.86 -11.97 -30.35
N ILE A 119 14.21 -12.99 -29.57
CA ILE A 119 13.31 -14.10 -29.21
C ILE A 119 13.25 -14.25 -27.70
N LYS A 120 12.07 -14.62 -27.20
CA LYS A 120 11.80 -14.79 -25.77
C LYS A 120 12.85 -15.62 -25.04
N ALA A 121 13.26 -16.74 -25.62
CA ALA A 121 14.23 -17.65 -25.01
C ALA A 121 15.57 -16.97 -24.68
N HIS A 122 16.05 -16.07 -25.55
CA HIS A 122 17.32 -15.37 -25.33
C HIS A 122 17.22 -14.35 -24.20
N TYR A 123 16.11 -13.61 -24.11
CA TYR A 123 15.89 -12.68 -23.00
C TYR A 123 15.83 -13.40 -21.66
N ILE A 124 15.14 -14.54 -21.58
CA ILE A 124 15.08 -15.35 -20.35
C ILE A 124 16.47 -15.83 -19.95
N LEU A 125 17.24 -16.41 -20.89
CA LEU A 125 18.62 -16.83 -20.63
C LEU A 125 19.52 -15.67 -20.18
N GLY A 126 19.33 -14.48 -20.76
CA GLY A 126 20.05 -13.28 -20.36
C GLY A 126 19.70 -12.80 -18.95
N ILE A 127 18.42 -12.90 -18.55
CA ILE A 127 17.97 -12.59 -17.19
C ILE A 127 18.55 -13.61 -16.20
N ASP A 128 18.49 -14.90 -16.52
CA ASP A 128 19.02 -15.97 -15.67
C ASP A 128 20.54 -15.84 -15.48
N ALA A 129 21.28 -15.46 -16.52
CA ALA A 129 22.72 -15.23 -16.46
C ALA A 129 23.10 -14.13 -15.45
N LEU A 130 22.21 -13.17 -15.19
CA LEU A 130 22.46 -12.14 -14.20
C LEU A 130 22.47 -12.68 -12.77
N ALA A 131 21.94 -13.88 -12.50
CA ALA A 131 21.98 -14.50 -11.17
C ALA A 131 23.41 -14.65 -10.64
N ALA A 132 24.39 -14.86 -11.52
CA ALA A 132 25.81 -14.98 -11.17
C ALA A 132 26.47 -13.64 -10.78
N VAL A 133 25.80 -12.51 -10.99
CA VAL A 133 26.34 -11.17 -10.73
C VAL A 133 25.67 -10.56 -9.51
N ASP A 134 26.36 -10.62 -8.36
CA ASP A 134 25.84 -10.15 -7.06
C ASP A 134 25.55 -8.64 -6.99
N GLU A 135 26.29 -7.81 -7.74
CA GLU A 135 26.21 -6.34 -7.62
C GLU A 135 25.03 -5.71 -8.38
N VAL A 136 24.34 -6.47 -9.23
CA VAL A 136 23.17 -5.99 -9.98
C VAL A 136 21.99 -5.79 -9.04
N SER A 137 21.40 -4.59 -9.10
CA SER A 137 20.27 -4.18 -8.23
C SER A 137 19.05 -3.71 -9.02
N LEU A 138 19.23 -3.26 -10.27
CA LEU A 138 18.13 -2.89 -11.17
C LEU A 138 18.16 -3.76 -12.42
N LEU A 139 17.00 -4.18 -12.90
CA LEU A 139 16.85 -4.91 -14.16
C LEU A 139 16.03 -4.07 -15.13
N VAL A 140 16.54 -3.89 -16.36
CA VAL A 140 15.96 -3.00 -17.37
C VAL A 140 15.91 -3.71 -18.73
N LEU A 141 14.75 -3.64 -19.39
CA LEU A 141 14.45 -4.35 -20.63
C LEU A 141 13.92 -3.37 -21.70
N PRO A 142 14.76 -2.41 -22.17
CA PRO A 142 14.25 -1.29 -22.95
C PRO A 142 13.75 -1.74 -24.34
N ASP A 143 14.45 -2.64 -25.02
CA ASP A 143 14.14 -3.03 -26.39
C ASP A 143 13.08 -4.14 -26.50
N ALA A 144 12.91 -4.96 -25.46
CA ALA A 144 11.94 -6.05 -25.42
C ALA A 144 10.51 -5.59 -25.74
N CYS A 145 10.13 -4.37 -25.32
CA CYS A 145 8.79 -3.82 -25.58
C CYS A 145 8.57 -3.38 -27.04
N LEU A 146 9.64 -3.19 -27.82
CA LEU A 146 9.57 -2.75 -29.21
C LEU A 146 9.72 -3.92 -30.20
N LEU A 147 10.47 -4.96 -29.81
CA LEU A 147 10.93 -6.00 -30.73
C LEU A 147 10.16 -7.31 -30.64
N LEU A 148 9.42 -7.52 -29.54
CA LEU A 148 8.68 -8.75 -29.31
C LEU A 148 7.19 -8.55 -29.50
N ASN A 149 6.47 -9.65 -29.76
CA ASN A 149 5.02 -9.62 -29.69
C ASN A 149 4.55 -9.37 -28.24
N THR A 150 3.32 -8.87 -28.10
CA THR A 150 2.74 -8.48 -26.81
C THR A 150 2.73 -9.60 -25.77
N ALA A 151 2.51 -10.86 -26.19
CA ALA A 151 2.42 -11.98 -25.26
C ALA A 151 3.81 -12.35 -24.70
N ASP A 152 4.79 -12.52 -25.59
CA ASP A 152 6.16 -12.84 -25.20
C ASP A 152 6.78 -11.73 -24.34
N TYR A 153 6.48 -10.46 -24.62
CA TYR A 153 6.95 -9.34 -23.80
C TYR A 153 6.44 -9.43 -22.34
N HIS A 154 5.15 -9.71 -22.14
CA HIS A 154 4.59 -9.83 -20.79
C HIS A 154 5.12 -11.06 -20.05
N GLU A 155 5.39 -12.17 -20.75
CA GLU A 155 6.05 -13.33 -20.14
C GLU A 155 7.46 -13.01 -19.66
N ILE A 156 8.25 -12.26 -20.44
CA ILE A 156 9.57 -11.81 -20.02
C ILE A 156 9.46 -10.84 -18.83
N CYS A 157 8.47 -9.95 -18.81
CA CYS A 157 8.21 -9.09 -17.64
C CYS A 157 7.95 -9.92 -16.38
N ASN A 158 7.15 -10.99 -16.48
CA ASN A 158 6.91 -11.90 -15.36
C ASN A 158 8.18 -12.65 -14.95
N SER A 159 9.01 -13.09 -15.90
CA SER A 159 10.31 -13.73 -15.63
C SER A 159 11.28 -12.76 -14.93
N ALA A 160 11.36 -11.50 -15.37
CA ALA A 160 12.14 -10.44 -14.74
C ALA A 160 11.70 -10.17 -13.30
N LEU A 161 10.40 -10.12 -13.03
CA LEU A 161 9.85 -9.97 -11.68
C LEU A 161 10.06 -11.23 -10.83
N GLN A 162 9.98 -12.41 -11.43
CA GLN A 162 10.30 -13.66 -10.75
C GLN A 162 11.76 -13.70 -10.30
N HIS A 163 12.68 -13.31 -11.19
CA HIS A 163 14.10 -13.16 -10.89
C HIS A 163 14.35 -12.20 -9.72
N CYS A 164 13.67 -11.05 -9.73
CA CYS A 164 13.79 -10.06 -8.65
C CYS A 164 13.16 -10.52 -7.33
N GLY A 165 12.12 -11.34 -7.35
CA GLY A 165 11.53 -11.91 -6.14
C GLY A 165 12.34 -13.07 -5.55
N SER A 166 13.02 -13.85 -6.39
CA SER A 166 13.91 -14.93 -5.95
C SER A 166 15.21 -14.40 -5.36
N ILE A 167 15.75 -13.31 -5.93
CA ILE A 167 16.96 -12.64 -5.45
C ILE A 167 16.57 -11.28 -4.88
N THR A 168 16.43 -11.22 -3.56
CA THR A 168 15.78 -10.11 -2.83
C THR A 168 16.46 -8.75 -2.97
N ASN A 169 17.69 -8.68 -3.53
CA ASN A 169 18.43 -7.44 -3.74
C ASN A 169 18.13 -6.73 -5.08
N ARG A 170 17.18 -7.22 -5.89
CA ARG A 170 16.91 -6.71 -7.24
C ARG A 170 15.54 -6.04 -7.38
N PHE A 171 15.42 -5.16 -8.37
CA PHE A 171 14.18 -4.45 -8.69
C PHE A 171 14.05 -4.22 -10.20
N ALA A 172 12.90 -4.56 -10.78
CA ALA A 172 12.67 -4.42 -12.22
C ALA A 172 12.05 -3.05 -12.59
N ILE A 173 12.59 -2.40 -13.62
CA ILE A 173 12.00 -1.21 -14.25
C ILE A 173 11.46 -1.64 -15.62
N LEU A 174 10.14 -1.58 -15.75
CA LEU A 174 9.41 -2.10 -16.91
C LEU A 174 8.70 -0.98 -17.67
N ASP A 175 8.37 -1.25 -18.92
CA ASP A 175 7.71 -0.30 -19.82
C ASP A 175 6.31 -0.80 -20.19
N VAL A 176 5.37 0.12 -20.32
CA VAL A 176 4.04 -0.21 -20.83
C VAL A 176 4.01 0.09 -22.32
N LEU A 177 3.63 -0.92 -23.11
CA LEU A 177 3.46 -0.80 -24.55
C LEU A 177 2.55 0.39 -24.90
N ASP A 178 3.01 1.24 -25.82
CA ASP A 178 2.31 2.45 -26.27
C ASP A 178 1.20 2.12 -27.28
N THR A 179 0.22 1.32 -26.84
CA THR A 179 -0.97 0.96 -27.61
C THR A 179 -2.23 1.38 -26.85
N ALA A 180 -3.34 1.54 -27.56
CA ALA A 180 -4.61 1.98 -26.96
C ALA A 180 -5.07 1.13 -25.76
N ASN A 181 -4.72 -0.16 -25.75
CA ASN A 181 -5.04 -1.10 -24.67
C ASN A 181 -3.82 -1.55 -23.85
N GLY A 182 -2.65 -0.95 -24.06
CA GLY A 182 -1.38 -1.41 -23.48
C GLY A 182 -1.41 -1.47 -21.95
N VAL A 183 -1.94 -0.41 -21.31
CA VAL A 183 -2.12 -0.35 -19.85
C VAL A 183 -2.97 -1.50 -19.32
N ARG A 184 -4.12 -1.76 -19.96
CA ARG A 184 -5.05 -2.81 -19.54
C ARG A 184 -4.46 -4.21 -19.77
N GLN A 185 -3.82 -4.42 -20.91
CA GLN A 185 -3.17 -5.69 -21.24
C GLN A 185 -2.01 -5.99 -20.28
N PHE A 186 -1.16 -4.99 -20.01
CA PHE A 186 -0.04 -5.11 -19.08
C PHE A 186 -0.55 -5.50 -17.68
N ARG A 187 -1.57 -4.81 -17.17
CA ARG A 187 -2.20 -5.13 -15.88
C ARG A 187 -2.77 -6.55 -15.82
N ASN A 188 -3.34 -7.06 -16.91
CA ASN A 188 -3.94 -8.38 -16.90
C ASN A 188 -2.89 -9.50 -16.98
N GLN A 189 -1.80 -9.29 -17.72
CA GLN A 189 -0.83 -10.33 -18.04
C GLN A 189 0.37 -10.35 -17.07
N VAL A 190 0.76 -9.21 -16.49
CA VAL A 190 1.86 -9.13 -15.53
C VAL A 190 1.31 -9.31 -14.12
N VAL A 191 1.58 -10.46 -13.49
CA VAL A 191 0.92 -10.91 -12.24
C VAL A 191 1.89 -11.35 -11.14
N THR A 192 3.14 -11.64 -11.49
CA THR A 192 4.12 -12.24 -10.56
C THR A 192 4.91 -11.16 -9.80
N ASN A 193 5.18 -11.38 -8.50
CA ASN A 193 6.07 -10.55 -7.66
C ASN A 193 5.92 -9.03 -7.88
N LEU A 194 4.68 -8.54 -7.86
CA LEU A 194 4.33 -7.17 -8.22
C LEU A 194 5.01 -6.10 -7.36
N ARG A 195 5.45 -6.44 -6.15
CA ARG A 195 6.19 -5.53 -5.27
C ARG A 195 7.62 -5.27 -5.74
N ASP A 196 8.20 -6.16 -6.54
CA ASP A 196 9.63 -6.16 -6.92
C ASP A 196 9.89 -5.48 -8.28
N GLY A 197 8.91 -4.71 -8.79
CA GLY A 197 9.12 -3.86 -9.95
C GLY A 197 8.14 -2.71 -10.07
N ALA A 198 8.43 -1.82 -11.02
CA ALA A 198 7.63 -0.66 -11.36
C ALA A 198 7.52 -0.52 -12.89
N ALA A 199 6.32 -0.20 -13.37
CA ALA A 199 6.09 0.08 -14.78
C ALA A 199 5.87 1.58 -15.04
N TYR A 200 6.31 2.03 -16.21
CA TYR A 200 6.25 3.43 -16.63
C TYR A 200 5.56 3.59 -17.98
N THR A 201 4.80 4.68 -18.13
CA THR A 201 4.10 5.06 -19.36
C THR A 201 4.00 6.59 -19.45
N PRO A 202 3.96 7.21 -20.64
CA PRO A 202 4.09 6.64 -21.99
C PRO A 202 5.56 6.60 -22.47
N HIS A 203 5.77 6.27 -23.74
CA HIS A 203 7.07 6.36 -24.40
C HIS A 203 7.53 7.81 -24.61
N LEU A 204 8.84 7.98 -24.78
CA LEU A 204 9.54 9.26 -24.87
C LEU A 204 9.92 9.58 -26.30
N LYS A 205 9.62 10.79 -26.75
CA LYS A 205 10.15 11.33 -28.01
C LYS A 205 11.50 11.97 -27.72
N THR A 206 12.58 11.40 -28.22
CA THR A 206 13.93 11.93 -27.95
C THR A 206 14.27 13.11 -28.86
N ASN A 207 15.42 13.74 -28.62
CA ASN A 207 16.06 14.64 -29.58
C ASN A 207 17.10 13.91 -30.46
N PHE A 208 17.22 12.59 -30.34
CA PHE A 208 18.22 11.81 -31.05
C PHE A 208 17.83 11.62 -32.52
N SER A 209 18.78 11.91 -33.39
CA SER A 209 18.65 11.57 -34.80
C SER A 209 19.07 10.12 -35.00
N PHE A 210 18.43 9.47 -35.95
CA PHE A 210 18.79 8.13 -36.35
C PHE A 210 20.19 8.10 -36.99
N ASP A 211 21.05 7.21 -36.51
CA ASP A 211 22.34 6.85 -37.07
C ASP A 211 22.12 5.84 -38.21
N TYR A 212 22.66 6.13 -39.39
CA TYR A 212 22.51 5.30 -40.60
C TYR A 212 23.82 5.28 -41.39
N ASP A 213 24.13 4.15 -42.03
CA ASP A 213 25.25 4.05 -42.96
C ASP A 213 24.82 4.52 -44.35
N GLU A 214 25.43 5.60 -44.85
CA GLU A 214 25.15 6.14 -46.20
C GLU A 214 25.39 5.12 -47.33
N ASN A 215 26.16 4.06 -47.09
CA ASN A 215 26.39 2.98 -48.06
C ASN A 215 25.26 1.96 -48.14
N GLU A 216 24.43 1.86 -47.10
CA GLU A 216 23.32 0.90 -47.02
C GLU A 216 21.96 1.55 -47.32
N VAL A 217 21.90 2.89 -47.35
CA VAL A 217 20.71 3.65 -47.73
C VAL A 217 20.55 3.67 -49.24
N LEU A 218 19.50 3.01 -49.72
CA LEU A 218 19.12 2.96 -51.14
C LEU A 218 18.14 4.08 -51.46
N VAL A 219 18.40 4.83 -52.54
CA VAL A 219 17.57 5.94 -52.98
C VAL A 219 17.09 5.69 -54.41
N THR A 220 15.78 5.76 -54.59
CA THR A 220 15.13 5.71 -55.91
C THR A 220 14.64 7.11 -56.27
N ILE A 221 15.03 7.62 -57.44
CA ILE A 221 14.62 8.95 -57.92
C ILE A 221 13.73 8.76 -59.14
N ASP A 222 12.49 9.26 -59.10
CA ASP A 222 11.53 9.22 -60.22
C ASP A 222 11.37 7.81 -60.85
N ALA A 223 11.31 6.78 -59.99
CA ALA A 223 11.24 5.36 -60.37
C ALA A 223 12.44 4.80 -61.17
N ALA A 224 13.61 5.45 -61.09
CA ALA A 224 14.88 4.92 -61.59
C ALA A 224 15.41 3.74 -60.77
N ALA A 225 16.53 3.14 -61.20
CA ALA A 225 17.21 2.10 -60.42
C ALA A 225 17.68 2.66 -59.05
N PRO A 226 17.58 1.87 -57.94
CA PRO A 226 18.07 2.30 -56.64
C PRO A 226 19.58 2.55 -56.63
N VAL A 227 20.00 3.67 -56.04
CA VAL A 227 21.40 4.11 -55.94
C VAL A 227 21.73 4.37 -54.47
N ASN A 228 22.94 4.01 -54.02
CA ASN A 228 23.37 4.25 -52.65
C ASN A 228 23.50 5.76 -52.37
N MET A 229 23.06 6.20 -51.19
CA MET A 229 23.14 7.60 -50.78
C MET A 229 24.59 8.14 -50.80
N SER A 230 25.59 7.32 -50.46
CA SER A 230 27.00 7.70 -50.55
C SER A 230 27.45 8.07 -51.97
N THR A 231 26.87 7.43 -52.99
CA THR A 231 27.18 7.73 -54.40
C THR A 231 26.42 8.96 -54.94
N LEU A 232 25.35 9.40 -54.25
CA LEU A 232 24.67 10.66 -54.57
C LEU A 232 25.48 11.89 -54.19
N ALA A 233 26.38 11.77 -53.20
CA ALA A 233 27.27 12.87 -52.80
C ALA A 233 28.15 13.37 -53.96
N SER A 234 28.61 12.45 -54.83
CA SER A 234 29.45 12.76 -55.99
C SER A 234 28.65 12.93 -57.28
N SER A 235 27.56 12.18 -57.49
CA SER A 235 26.77 12.23 -58.73
C SER A 235 25.74 13.36 -58.78
N SER A 236 25.13 13.73 -57.64
CA SER A 236 24.12 14.79 -57.57
C SER A 236 24.03 15.43 -56.18
N ASN A 237 24.81 16.50 -55.98
CA ASN A 237 24.87 17.25 -54.72
C ASN A 237 23.51 17.82 -54.26
N LEU A 238 22.61 18.19 -55.19
CA LEU A 238 21.29 18.74 -54.86
C LEU A 238 20.38 17.69 -54.17
N HIS A 239 20.25 16.49 -54.75
CA HIS A 239 19.49 15.38 -54.15
C HIS A 239 20.11 14.95 -52.80
N TYR A 240 21.44 14.88 -52.71
CA TYR A 240 22.14 14.53 -51.47
C TYR A 240 21.86 15.51 -50.32
N ARG A 241 21.97 16.82 -50.58
CA ARG A 241 21.68 17.86 -49.57
C ARG A 241 20.21 17.90 -49.18
N PHE A 242 19.30 17.70 -50.14
CA PHE A 242 17.87 17.58 -49.87
C PHE A 242 17.60 16.40 -48.94
N LEU A 243 18.18 15.23 -49.23
CA LEU A 243 18.05 14.03 -48.39
C LEU A 243 18.61 14.24 -46.98
N LYS A 244 19.81 14.82 -46.84
CA LYS A 244 20.36 15.14 -45.52
C LYS A 244 19.44 16.05 -44.72
N THR A 245 18.97 17.13 -45.34
CA THR A 245 18.05 18.08 -44.70
C THR A 245 16.72 17.41 -44.35
N ALA A 246 16.20 16.52 -45.20
CA ALA A 246 14.95 15.84 -44.95
C ALA A 246 15.05 14.77 -43.85
N LEU A 247 16.18 14.05 -43.78
CA LEU A 247 16.48 13.09 -42.70
C LEU A 247 16.73 13.81 -41.36
N GLU A 248 17.37 14.97 -41.37
CA GLU A 248 17.52 15.82 -40.18
C GLU A 248 16.17 16.29 -39.63
N ASN A 249 15.21 16.60 -40.50
CA ASN A 249 13.85 17.03 -40.16
C ASN A 249 12.86 15.88 -39.95
N SER A 250 13.29 14.63 -40.13
CA SER A 250 12.47 13.43 -39.91
C SER A 250 12.18 13.22 -38.41
N PRO A 251 11.10 12.48 -38.08
CA PRO A 251 10.77 12.17 -36.68
C PRO A 251 11.96 11.52 -35.97
N LYS A 252 12.25 11.98 -34.75
CA LYS A 252 13.36 11.52 -33.91
C LYS A 252 13.05 10.15 -33.30
N VAL A 253 14.08 9.49 -32.76
CA VAL A 253 13.95 8.17 -32.13
C VAL A 253 12.93 8.24 -30.99
N THR A 254 11.94 7.34 -31.00
CA THR A 254 11.02 7.14 -29.88
C THR A 254 11.53 5.99 -29.04
N LEU A 255 11.70 6.22 -27.74
CA LEU A 255 12.25 5.24 -26.82
C LEU A 255 11.29 4.96 -25.66
N PRO A 256 11.33 3.73 -25.12
CA PRO A 256 10.67 3.43 -23.87
C PRO A 256 11.37 4.15 -22.70
N PRO A 257 10.64 4.48 -21.63
CA PRO A 257 11.17 5.33 -20.57
C PRO A 257 12.14 4.62 -19.62
N SER A 258 12.14 3.29 -19.50
CA SER A 258 12.87 2.54 -18.47
C SER A 258 14.36 2.89 -18.36
N ALA A 259 15.07 3.10 -19.47
CA ALA A 259 16.48 3.48 -19.45
C ALA A 259 16.72 4.88 -18.86
N ALA A 260 15.84 5.84 -19.17
CA ALA A 260 15.87 7.17 -18.53
C ALA A 260 15.60 7.05 -17.02
N LEU A 261 14.62 6.23 -16.64
CA LEU A 261 14.26 6.01 -15.24
C LEU A 261 15.41 5.37 -14.46
N ALA A 262 16.10 4.39 -15.03
CA ALA A 262 17.29 3.80 -14.41
C ALA A 262 18.36 4.87 -14.12
N GLY A 263 18.58 5.81 -15.05
CA GLY A 263 19.49 6.94 -14.83
C GLY A 263 19.01 7.87 -13.71
N ILE A 264 17.71 8.19 -13.70
CA ILE A 264 17.08 9.01 -12.65
C ILE A 264 17.18 8.34 -11.27
N TYR A 265 17.03 7.02 -11.19
CA TYR A 265 17.18 6.25 -9.95
C TYR A 265 18.61 6.39 -9.43
N VAL A 266 19.61 6.17 -10.29
CA VAL A 266 21.03 6.31 -9.95
C VAL A 266 21.34 7.72 -9.45
N ARG A 267 20.86 8.74 -10.17
CA ARG A 267 21.03 10.15 -9.78
C ARG A 267 20.38 10.45 -8.43
N THR A 268 19.13 10.04 -8.24
CA THR A 268 18.36 10.29 -7.02
C THR A 268 19.02 9.62 -5.82
N ASP A 269 19.45 8.38 -5.97
CA ASP A 269 20.10 7.63 -4.90
C ASP A 269 21.43 8.28 -4.50
N LYS A 270 22.21 8.77 -5.46
CA LYS A 270 23.48 9.47 -5.19
C LYS A 270 23.28 10.80 -4.47
N GLU A 271 22.24 11.54 -4.82
CA GLU A 271 21.98 12.88 -4.27
C GLU A 271 21.21 12.85 -2.95
N ARG A 272 20.30 11.90 -2.77
CA ARG A 272 19.27 11.92 -1.71
C ARG A 272 19.09 10.59 -0.98
N GLY A 273 19.78 9.54 -1.40
CA GLY A 273 19.63 8.19 -0.86
C GLY A 273 18.44 7.43 -1.44
N VAL A 274 18.50 6.10 -1.32
CA VAL A 274 17.54 5.14 -1.90
C VAL A 274 16.11 5.32 -1.35
N TRP A 275 15.99 5.86 -0.13
CA TRP A 275 14.71 6.12 0.53
C TRP A 275 13.95 7.31 -0.07
N LYS A 276 14.58 8.11 -0.95
CA LYS A 276 13.89 9.18 -1.68
C LYS A 276 13.19 8.62 -2.92
N ALA A 277 11.90 8.94 -3.07
CA ALA A 277 11.15 8.58 -4.27
C ALA A 277 11.75 9.23 -5.54
N PRO A 278 12.01 8.45 -6.61
CA PRO A 278 12.53 8.94 -7.90
C PRO A 278 11.42 9.54 -8.79
N ALA A 279 10.61 10.42 -8.21
CA ALA A 279 9.53 11.16 -8.87
C ALA A 279 9.71 12.67 -8.68
N ASN A 280 8.93 13.46 -9.45
CA ASN A 280 9.12 14.91 -9.62
C ASN A 280 10.53 15.24 -10.17
N ALA A 281 11.06 14.35 -11.02
CA ALA A 281 12.36 14.49 -11.69
C ALA A 281 12.15 14.77 -13.17
N SER A 282 12.91 15.74 -13.71
CA SER A 282 12.90 16.03 -15.15
C SER A 282 13.75 15.04 -15.92
N ILE A 283 13.28 14.68 -17.11
CA ILE A 283 13.97 13.80 -18.05
C ILE A 283 14.73 14.68 -19.07
N ILE A 284 16.02 14.40 -19.24
CA ILE A 284 16.93 15.10 -20.17
C ILE A 284 17.01 14.30 -21.48
N GLY A 285 17.17 14.98 -22.62
CA GLY A 285 17.33 14.35 -23.94
C GLY A 285 16.01 14.06 -24.66
N ILE A 286 14.90 14.65 -24.20
CA ILE A 286 13.57 14.44 -24.78
C ILE A 286 12.94 15.74 -25.28
N THR A 287 12.18 15.62 -26.36
CA THR A 287 11.37 16.71 -26.95
C THR A 287 9.91 16.62 -26.54
N GLY A 288 9.43 15.43 -26.18
CA GLY A 288 8.02 15.18 -25.89
C GLY A 288 7.74 13.79 -25.34
N ILE A 289 6.45 13.53 -25.09
CA ILE A 289 5.91 12.19 -24.81
C ILE A 289 4.99 11.78 -25.96
N THR A 290 4.84 10.48 -26.19
CA THR A 290 4.01 9.95 -27.29
C THR A 290 2.53 10.23 -27.07
N ARG A 291 2.05 10.10 -25.84
CA ARG A 291 0.66 10.32 -25.44
C ARG A 291 0.56 11.21 -24.21
N ALA A 292 -0.21 12.29 -24.28
CA ALA A 292 -0.47 13.11 -23.10
C ALA A 292 -1.42 12.38 -22.13
N ILE A 293 -1.09 12.41 -20.84
CA ILE A 293 -1.90 11.80 -19.76
C ILE A 293 -2.61 12.91 -18.97
N ALA A 294 -3.94 12.86 -18.98
CA ALA A 294 -4.81 13.75 -18.20
C ALA A 294 -4.86 13.33 -16.72
N GLU A 295 -5.39 14.20 -15.86
CA GLU A 295 -5.39 14.00 -14.41
C GLU A 295 -6.37 12.90 -13.94
N ASP A 296 -7.52 12.81 -14.59
CA ASP A 296 -8.50 11.74 -14.41
C ASP A 296 -7.90 10.37 -14.78
N GLU A 297 -7.25 10.28 -15.94
CA GLU A 297 -6.56 9.07 -16.37
C GLU A 297 -5.43 8.69 -15.40
N GLN A 298 -4.67 9.66 -14.90
CA GLN A 298 -3.61 9.41 -13.93
C GLN A 298 -4.15 8.75 -12.65
N THR A 299 -5.33 9.15 -12.19
CA THR A 299 -5.93 8.57 -10.98
C THR A 299 -6.17 7.08 -11.16
N THR A 300 -6.63 6.66 -12.34
CA THR A 300 -6.81 5.24 -12.70
C THR A 300 -5.47 4.53 -12.95
N LEU A 301 -4.42 5.23 -13.40
CA LEU A 301 -3.06 4.67 -13.52
C LEU A 301 -2.43 4.36 -12.15
N ASN A 302 -2.68 5.24 -11.17
CA ASN A 302 -2.14 5.19 -9.82
C ASN A 302 -2.62 3.98 -9.01
N VAL A 303 -3.91 3.66 -9.01
CA VAL A 303 -4.45 2.37 -8.52
C VAL A 303 -5.63 2.00 -9.40
N ASP A 304 -5.56 0.83 -10.01
CA ASP A 304 -6.70 0.26 -10.72
C ASP A 304 -7.76 -0.26 -9.72
N PRO A 305 -9.03 0.15 -9.81
CA PRO A 305 -10.07 -0.29 -8.88
C PRO A 305 -10.34 -1.80 -8.90
N ILE A 306 -10.00 -2.48 -10.01
CA ILE A 306 -10.29 -3.91 -10.21
C ILE A 306 -9.08 -4.76 -9.85
N SER A 307 -7.94 -4.49 -10.48
CA SER A 307 -6.72 -5.28 -10.30
C SER A 307 -5.86 -4.85 -9.11
N GLY A 308 -6.09 -3.66 -8.55
CA GLY A 308 -5.26 -3.10 -7.48
C GLY A 308 -3.84 -2.71 -7.92
N LYS A 309 -3.53 -2.83 -9.22
CA LYS A 309 -2.19 -2.60 -9.77
C LYS A 309 -1.94 -1.13 -10.07
N SER A 310 -0.69 -0.70 -9.96
CA SER A 310 -0.28 0.66 -10.31
C SER A 310 0.64 0.70 -11.53
N ILE A 311 0.58 1.80 -12.28
CA ILE A 311 1.50 2.16 -13.35
C ILE A 311 1.87 3.64 -13.16
N ASN A 312 3.16 3.96 -13.27
CA ASN A 312 3.65 5.32 -13.07
C ASN A 312 3.57 6.13 -14.35
N ALA A 313 3.00 7.34 -14.26
CA ALA A 313 2.85 8.24 -15.39
C ALA A 313 4.06 9.18 -15.55
N ILE A 314 4.43 9.48 -16.79
CA ILE A 314 5.32 10.59 -17.16
C ILE A 314 4.45 11.67 -17.78
N ARG A 315 4.47 12.87 -17.20
CA ARG A 315 3.54 13.95 -17.56
C ARG A 315 4.28 15.21 -17.97
N SER A 316 3.70 15.93 -18.91
CA SER A 316 4.13 17.28 -19.28
C SER A 316 3.36 18.31 -18.45
N PHE A 317 4.09 19.20 -17.79
CA PHE A 317 3.56 20.30 -17.01
C PHE A 317 3.94 21.64 -17.64
N PRO A 318 2.97 22.52 -17.93
CA PRO A 318 3.25 23.88 -18.38
C PRO A 318 4.21 24.59 -17.41
N GLY A 319 5.31 25.13 -17.92
CA GLY A 319 6.33 25.85 -17.13
C GLY A 319 7.29 24.99 -16.30
N ARG A 320 7.04 23.67 -16.14
CA ARG A 320 7.95 22.74 -15.43
C ARG A 320 8.56 21.66 -16.33
N GLY A 321 8.07 21.53 -17.57
CA GLY A 321 8.55 20.55 -18.53
C GLY A 321 7.98 19.15 -18.25
N ILE A 322 8.68 18.13 -18.73
CA ILE A 322 8.25 16.72 -18.62
C ILE A 322 8.87 16.12 -17.37
N LEU A 323 8.01 15.62 -16.48
CA LEU A 323 8.39 15.09 -15.18
C LEU A 323 7.93 13.64 -15.03
N VAL A 324 8.75 12.83 -14.35
CA VAL A 324 8.32 11.54 -13.81
C VAL A 324 7.33 11.80 -12.68
N TRP A 325 6.11 11.31 -12.80
CA TRP A 325 4.98 11.68 -11.95
C TRP A 325 4.29 10.45 -11.34
N GLY A 326 5.09 9.58 -10.73
CA GLY A 326 4.69 8.39 -9.98
C GLY A 326 5.90 7.63 -9.44
N ALA A 327 5.79 7.04 -8.26
CA ALA A 327 6.84 6.22 -7.63
C ALA A 327 6.28 4.99 -6.91
N ARG A 328 5.28 4.33 -7.51
CA ARG A 328 4.62 3.14 -6.98
C ARG A 328 5.17 1.87 -7.64
N THR A 329 5.21 0.79 -6.87
CA THR A 329 5.47 -0.57 -7.39
C THR A 329 4.21 -1.09 -8.07
N LEU A 330 4.29 -2.18 -8.84
CA LEU A 330 3.10 -2.76 -9.46
C LEU A 330 2.04 -3.19 -8.42
N ALA A 331 2.44 -3.44 -7.17
CA ALA A 331 1.58 -3.70 -6.02
C ALA A 331 0.96 -2.41 -5.43
N GLY A 332 0.14 -1.73 -6.22
CA GLY A 332 -0.44 -0.42 -5.87
C GLY A 332 -1.40 -0.42 -4.67
N ASN A 333 -2.11 -1.53 -4.43
CA ASN A 333 -3.06 -1.68 -3.33
C ASN A 333 -2.41 -2.19 -2.02
N ASP A 334 -1.15 -2.59 -2.06
CA ASP A 334 -0.40 -3.02 -0.88
C ASP A 334 -0.21 -1.83 0.06
N ASN A 335 -0.25 -2.05 1.38
CA ASN A 335 -0.06 -1.00 2.39
C ASN A 335 1.39 -0.87 2.85
N GLU A 336 2.21 -1.90 2.65
CA GLU A 336 3.61 -1.99 3.05
C GLU A 336 4.53 -1.72 1.86
N TYR A 337 4.30 -2.38 0.73
CA TYR A 337 5.20 -2.37 -0.44
C TYR A 337 4.73 -1.49 -1.61
N ARG A 338 3.79 -0.58 -1.36
CA ARG A 338 3.22 0.33 -2.38
C ARG A 338 4.27 1.14 -3.14
N TYR A 339 5.34 1.55 -2.46
CA TYR A 339 6.26 2.59 -2.94
C TYR A 339 7.60 2.01 -3.35
N VAL A 340 8.09 2.48 -4.51
CA VAL A 340 9.41 2.12 -5.05
C VAL A 340 10.52 2.40 -4.04
N SER A 341 10.51 3.58 -3.42
CA SER A 341 11.55 3.96 -2.46
C SER A 341 11.57 3.07 -1.22
N VAL A 342 10.39 2.62 -0.77
CA VAL A 342 10.27 1.72 0.38
C VAL A 342 10.82 0.34 0.02
N ARG A 343 10.37 -0.26 -1.09
CA ARG A 343 10.86 -1.58 -1.50
C ARG A 343 12.37 -1.57 -1.76
N ARG A 344 12.86 -0.63 -2.57
CA ARG A 344 14.29 -0.54 -2.89
C ARG A 344 15.16 -0.31 -1.66
N PHE A 345 14.69 0.52 -0.72
CA PHE A 345 15.41 0.73 0.53
C PHE A 345 15.53 -0.56 1.35
N LEU A 346 14.44 -1.34 1.46
CA LEU A 346 14.46 -2.63 2.13
C LEU A 346 15.41 -3.62 1.44
N ASN A 347 15.41 -3.71 0.11
CA ASN A 347 16.34 -4.55 -0.65
C ASN A 347 17.80 -4.22 -0.33
N VAL A 348 18.13 -2.92 -0.25
CA VAL A 348 19.49 -2.47 0.06
C VAL A 348 19.88 -2.78 1.50
N VAL A 349 18.97 -2.58 2.47
CA VAL A 349 19.24 -2.90 3.87
C VAL A 349 19.45 -4.41 4.04
N GLU A 350 18.55 -5.22 3.50
CA GLU A 350 18.61 -6.69 3.54
C GLU A 350 19.92 -7.20 2.93
N ALA A 351 20.26 -6.77 1.71
CA ALA A 351 21.48 -7.17 1.03
C ALA A 351 22.75 -6.73 1.76
N SER A 352 22.74 -5.54 2.35
CA SER A 352 23.89 -5.03 3.12
C SER A 352 24.12 -5.84 4.38
N VAL A 353 23.05 -6.09 5.15
CA VAL A 353 23.12 -6.88 6.39
C VAL A 353 23.51 -8.33 6.07
N TYR A 354 22.93 -8.94 5.03
CA TYR A 354 23.25 -10.30 4.60
C TYR A 354 24.72 -10.45 4.19
N LYS A 355 25.26 -9.50 3.41
CA LYS A 355 26.67 -9.52 3.00
C LYS A 355 27.59 -9.35 4.21
N ALA A 356 27.22 -8.47 5.13
CA ALA A 356 27.98 -8.23 6.34
C ALA A 356 27.89 -9.40 7.33
N SER A 357 26.80 -10.16 7.37
CA SER A 357 26.63 -11.31 8.27
C SER A 357 27.39 -12.56 7.84
N ARG A 358 28.06 -12.55 6.66
CA ARG A 358 28.83 -13.71 6.16
C ARG A 358 29.94 -14.16 7.11
N PHE A 359 30.49 -13.28 7.95
CA PHE A 359 31.50 -13.69 8.95
C PHE A 359 30.94 -14.63 10.01
N VAL A 360 29.63 -14.67 10.22
CA VAL A 360 28.98 -15.56 11.21
C VAL A 360 29.00 -17.01 10.72
N ALA A 361 29.12 -17.24 9.41
CA ALA A 361 29.19 -18.59 8.87
C ALA A 361 30.45 -19.30 9.38
N PHE A 362 30.26 -20.49 9.96
CA PHE A 362 31.31 -21.31 10.57
C PHE A 362 31.97 -20.74 11.84
N GLU A 363 31.41 -19.68 12.43
CA GLU A 363 31.77 -19.25 13.78
C GLU A 363 31.09 -20.14 14.83
N VAL A 364 31.61 -20.12 16.06
CA VAL A 364 30.96 -20.78 17.20
C VAL A 364 29.60 -20.12 17.47
N ASN A 365 28.53 -20.92 17.51
CA ASN A 365 27.14 -20.47 17.71
C ASN A 365 26.85 -20.13 19.19
N GLU A 366 27.46 -19.03 19.67
CA GLU A 366 27.36 -18.54 21.04
C GLU A 366 26.86 -17.09 21.12
N GLN A 367 26.44 -16.68 22.34
CA GLN A 367 25.95 -15.33 22.64
C GLN A 367 26.91 -14.22 22.17
N SER A 368 28.22 -14.46 22.21
CA SER A 368 29.25 -13.51 21.75
C SER A 368 29.11 -13.21 20.25
N THR A 369 28.89 -14.22 19.42
CA THR A 369 28.67 -14.10 17.97
C THR A 369 27.35 -13.39 17.66
N TRP A 370 26.28 -13.71 18.39
CA TRP A 370 24.99 -13.05 18.25
C TRP A 370 25.06 -11.56 18.59
N ASN A 371 25.74 -11.22 19.70
CA ASN A 371 25.93 -9.83 20.11
C ASN A 371 26.75 -9.03 19.08
N ARG A 372 27.79 -9.63 18.48
CA ARG A 372 28.56 -9.00 17.38
C ARG A 372 27.65 -8.68 16.19
N LEU A 373 26.82 -9.64 15.76
CA LEU A 373 25.87 -9.47 14.66
C LEU A 373 24.82 -8.38 14.97
N LYS A 374 24.31 -8.36 16.21
CA LYS A 374 23.34 -7.35 16.69
C LYS A 374 23.93 -5.95 16.64
N VAL A 375 25.07 -5.73 17.30
CA VAL A 375 25.70 -4.42 17.43
C VAL A 375 26.11 -3.88 16.06
N MET A 376 26.66 -4.73 15.19
CA MET A 376 26.98 -4.36 13.81
C MET A 376 25.73 -3.83 13.07
N THR A 377 24.61 -4.54 13.18
CA THR A 377 23.36 -4.17 12.50
C THR A 377 22.76 -2.89 13.10
N GLU A 378 22.76 -2.75 14.44
CA GLU A 378 22.28 -1.56 15.12
C GLU A 378 23.08 -0.30 14.74
N ASN A 379 24.41 -0.39 14.67
CA ASN A 379 25.26 0.72 14.26
C ASN A 379 24.97 1.18 12.82
N TYR A 380 24.70 0.23 11.93
CA TYR A 380 24.31 0.50 10.55
C TYR A 380 22.96 1.23 10.46
N LEU A 381 21.94 0.70 11.12
CA LEU A 381 20.60 1.30 11.14
C LEU A 381 20.59 2.66 11.84
N GLN A 382 21.40 2.84 12.86
CA GLN A 382 21.62 4.14 13.53
C GLN A 382 22.15 5.19 12.55
N THR A 383 23.08 4.80 11.67
CA THR A 383 23.63 5.70 10.64
C THR A 383 22.55 6.09 9.62
N LEU A 384 21.73 5.13 9.19
CA LEU A 384 20.60 5.39 8.28
C LEU A 384 19.52 6.27 8.91
N TRP A 385 19.19 6.06 10.19
CA TRP A 385 18.24 6.92 10.91
C TRP A 385 18.75 8.35 11.01
N ARG A 386 20.03 8.55 11.36
CA ARG A 386 20.67 9.88 11.38
C ARG A 386 20.68 10.56 10.01
N ALA A 387 20.77 9.79 8.93
CA ALA A 387 20.66 10.28 7.56
C ALA A 387 19.22 10.60 7.13
N GLY A 388 18.22 10.34 7.97
CA GLY A 388 16.80 10.59 7.69
C GLY A 388 16.12 9.52 6.83
N ALA A 389 16.70 8.32 6.73
CA ALA A 389 16.12 7.21 5.97
C ALA A 389 14.96 6.51 6.71
N LEU A 390 14.99 6.56 8.05
CA LEU A 390 14.03 5.93 8.94
C LEU A 390 13.21 7.00 9.68
N GLN A 391 11.92 6.74 9.89
CA GLN A 391 10.99 7.58 10.63
C GLN A 391 11.02 7.24 12.11
N GLY A 392 11.07 8.25 12.98
CA GLY A 392 10.94 8.07 14.42
C GLY A 392 11.57 9.21 15.19
N THR A 393 10.95 9.64 16.28
CA THR A 393 11.50 10.68 17.17
C THR A 393 12.71 10.20 17.97
N SER A 394 12.88 8.88 18.09
CA SER A 394 14.02 8.20 18.72
C SER A 394 14.38 6.95 17.91
N ALA A 395 15.62 6.46 18.07
CA ALA A 395 16.12 5.26 17.38
C ALA A 395 15.24 4.03 17.66
N GLU A 396 14.79 3.84 18.90
CA GLU A 396 13.93 2.72 19.34
C GLU A 396 12.55 2.70 18.65
N LYS A 397 12.03 3.88 18.24
CA LYS A 397 10.80 3.97 17.44
C LYS A 397 11.04 3.78 15.95
N ALA A 398 12.29 3.94 15.51
CA ALA A 398 12.67 3.89 14.10
C ALA A 398 13.09 2.49 13.66
N TYR A 399 13.76 1.72 14.52
CA TYR A 399 14.15 0.35 14.25
C TYR A 399 14.32 -0.47 15.52
N PHE A 400 14.31 -1.80 15.37
CA PHE A 400 14.77 -2.73 16.40
C PHE A 400 15.57 -3.87 15.77
N VAL A 401 16.50 -4.44 16.54
CA VAL A 401 17.26 -5.63 16.17
C VAL A 401 17.21 -6.61 17.33
N GLN A 402 16.75 -7.83 17.05
CA GLN A 402 16.65 -8.92 18.02
C GLN A 402 17.39 -10.15 17.50
N VAL A 403 18.18 -10.76 18.38
CA VAL A 403 18.87 -12.03 18.14
C VAL A 403 19.17 -12.67 19.50
N GLY A 404 18.81 -13.93 19.69
CA GLY A 404 19.18 -14.71 20.88
C GLY A 404 18.22 -15.85 21.21
N LEU A 405 18.69 -16.76 22.07
CA LEU A 405 17.88 -17.86 22.62
C LEU A 405 16.70 -17.32 23.44
N GLY A 406 15.48 -17.79 23.15
CA GLY A 406 14.25 -17.34 23.79
C GLY A 406 13.73 -15.98 23.29
N SER A 407 14.45 -15.32 22.37
CA SER A 407 13.99 -14.10 21.68
C SER A 407 13.62 -14.40 20.23
N THR A 408 14.58 -14.87 19.43
CA THR A 408 14.39 -15.21 18.01
C THR A 408 14.70 -16.66 17.68
N MET A 409 15.40 -17.36 18.57
CA MET A 409 15.84 -18.74 18.37
C MET A 409 15.38 -19.64 19.52
N THR A 410 15.12 -20.89 19.20
CA THR A 410 14.87 -22.00 20.14
C THR A 410 16.14 -22.82 20.37
N GLU A 411 16.14 -23.70 21.37
CA GLU A 411 17.25 -24.65 21.57
C GLU A 411 17.45 -25.57 20.36
N GLN A 412 16.36 -25.92 19.67
CA GLN A 412 16.40 -26.70 18.44
C GLN A 412 17.12 -25.95 17.32
N ASP A 413 16.84 -24.65 17.14
CA ASP A 413 17.51 -23.82 16.13
C ASP A 413 19.02 -23.78 16.36
N ILE A 414 19.47 -23.70 17.62
CA ILE A 414 20.89 -23.71 17.97
C ILE A 414 21.52 -25.06 17.67
N SER A 415 20.82 -26.15 18.03
CA SER A 415 21.27 -27.52 17.74
C SER A 415 21.38 -27.77 16.23
N ASP A 416 20.49 -27.19 15.44
CA ASP A 416 20.50 -27.26 13.97
C ASP A 416 21.52 -26.28 13.35
N GLY A 417 22.21 -25.47 14.16
CA GLY A 417 23.24 -24.53 13.72
C GLY A 417 22.69 -23.23 13.12
N ASN A 418 21.40 -22.93 13.31
CA ASN A 418 20.76 -21.74 12.77
C ASN A 418 21.00 -20.52 13.66
N VAL A 419 21.23 -19.36 13.02
CA VAL A 419 21.26 -18.05 13.67
C VAL A 419 20.19 -17.16 13.04
N ILE A 420 19.16 -16.82 13.81
CA ILE A 420 18.00 -16.05 13.32
C ILE A 420 18.05 -14.64 13.91
N ILE A 421 18.23 -13.64 13.03
CA ILE A 421 18.15 -12.21 13.37
C ILE A 421 16.82 -11.64 12.88
N GLN A 422 16.12 -10.91 13.76
CA GLN A 422 14.90 -10.19 13.41
C GLN A 422 15.15 -8.69 13.43
N ILE A 423 14.78 -8.02 12.34
CA ILE A 423 14.99 -6.58 12.14
C ILE A 423 13.64 -5.94 11.81
N GLY A 424 13.23 -4.94 12.58
CA GLY A 424 12.07 -4.11 12.26
C GLY A 424 12.48 -2.70 11.89
N LEU A 425 11.84 -2.11 10.89
CA LEU A 425 12.17 -0.79 10.33
C LEU A 425 10.91 0.04 10.10
N ALA A 426 10.94 1.30 10.53
CA ALA A 426 9.94 2.31 10.17
C ALA A 426 10.47 3.17 9.02
N VAL A 427 10.16 2.82 7.78
CA VAL A 427 10.69 3.50 6.59
C VAL A 427 9.91 4.79 6.29
N VAL A 428 10.62 5.86 5.92
CA VAL A 428 9.99 7.14 5.52
C VAL A 428 9.15 6.97 4.25
N ARG A 429 7.90 7.44 4.30
CA ARG A 429 6.99 7.49 3.14
C ARG A 429 6.99 8.88 2.52
N SER A 430 6.94 8.96 1.19
CA SER A 430 6.84 10.24 0.47
C SER A 430 5.40 10.76 0.48
N ALA A 431 5.23 12.07 0.62
CA ALA A 431 3.93 12.72 0.48
C ALA A 431 3.55 12.79 -1.01
N GLU A 432 2.52 12.03 -1.42
CA GLU A 432 2.01 12.05 -2.81
C GLU A 432 0.95 13.12 -3.05
N PHE A 433 0.20 13.49 -2.01
CA PHE A 433 -0.91 14.43 -2.10
C PHE A 433 -0.67 15.61 -1.17
N VAL A 434 -0.79 16.82 -1.71
CA VAL A 434 -0.82 18.07 -0.92
C VAL A 434 -2.23 18.62 -1.05
N MET A 435 -3.02 18.49 0.02
CA MET A 435 -4.36 19.05 0.09
C MET A 435 -4.27 20.49 0.61
N ILE A 436 -4.45 21.47 -0.28
CA ILE A 436 -4.51 22.89 0.12
C ILE A 436 -5.96 23.23 0.42
N LYS A 437 -6.28 23.43 1.70
CA LYS A 437 -7.60 23.92 2.14
C LYS A 437 -7.52 25.42 2.40
N ILE A 438 -8.12 26.21 1.52
CA ILE A 438 -8.26 27.66 1.72
C ILE A 438 -9.55 27.89 2.51
N ILE A 439 -9.41 28.48 3.71
CA ILE A 439 -10.55 28.86 4.55
C ILE A 439 -10.62 30.38 4.56
N HIS A 440 -11.76 30.93 4.14
CA HIS A 440 -12.00 32.36 4.18
C HIS A 440 -12.81 32.73 5.43
N HIS A 441 -12.25 33.58 6.28
CA HIS A 441 -12.93 34.16 7.43
C HIS A 441 -13.19 35.65 7.20
N GLN A 442 -14.40 36.12 7.54
CA GLN A 442 -14.72 37.56 7.55
C GLN A 442 -14.13 38.31 8.76
N LYS A 443 -13.59 37.60 9.76
CA LYS A 443 -12.87 38.13 10.93
C LYS A 443 -11.45 37.52 10.98
N ASN A 444 -10.57 38.05 11.83
CA ASN A 444 -9.19 37.58 11.97
C ASN A 444 -9.11 36.05 12.15
N PRO A 445 -8.44 35.32 11.24
CA PRO A 445 -8.36 33.86 11.30
C PRO A 445 -7.46 33.42 12.47
N SER A 446 -7.84 32.33 13.15
CA SER A 446 -7.05 31.73 14.24
C SER A 446 -6.49 30.35 13.81
N PRO A 447 -5.23 30.00 14.17
CA PRO A 447 -4.65 28.69 13.83
C PRO A 447 -5.38 27.49 14.46
N THR A 448 -6.21 27.72 15.47
CA THR A 448 -7.03 26.71 16.15
C THR A 448 -8.25 26.26 15.35
N ASP A 449 -8.63 26.99 14.30
CA ASP A 449 -9.73 26.61 13.40
C ASP A 449 -9.33 25.48 12.41
N ILE A 450 -8.06 25.06 12.44
CA ILE A 450 -7.49 24.01 11.60
C ILE A 450 -7.71 22.65 12.30
N THR A 451 -8.79 21.97 11.98
CA THR A 451 -8.93 20.53 12.31
C THR A 451 -8.42 19.67 11.15
N PRO A 452 -7.44 18.77 11.38
CA PRO A 452 -7.11 17.70 10.43
C PRO A 452 -8.27 16.70 10.31
N PRO A 453 -8.52 16.11 9.13
CA PRO A 453 -9.34 14.90 9.03
C PRO A 453 -8.49 13.65 9.35
N GLU A 454 -9.20 12.61 9.82
CA GLU A 454 -8.76 11.24 10.13
C GLU A 454 -8.25 10.97 11.56
N THR A 455 -9.17 10.99 12.54
CA THR A 455 -9.12 9.95 13.58
C THR A 455 -9.60 8.63 12.96
N LYS A 456 -8.72 7.62 12.97
CA LYS A 456 -9.07 6.23 12.70
C LYS A 456 -10.37 5.85 13.44
N SER A 457 -11.26 5.19 12.72
CA SER A 457 -12.29 4.28 13.24
C SER A 457 -13.40 4.86 14.13
N LEU A 458 -14.14 5.87 13.66
CA LEU A 458 -15.52 6.05 14.16
C LEU A 458 -16.46 5.13 13.39
N THR A 459 -16.91 4.06 14.03
CA THR A 459 -17.88 3.15 13.43
C THR A 459 -19.28 3.72 13.64
N SER A 460 -19.96 4.12 12.56
CA SER A 460 -21.35 4.55 12.65
C SER A 460 -22.27 3.35 12.89
N ILE A 461 -23.20 3.45 13.85
CA ILE A 461 -24.26 2.47 14.02
C ILE A 461 -25.42 2.86 13.11
N GLN A 462 -25.87 1.93 12.26
CA GLN A 462 -27.06 2.08 11.42
C GLN A 462 -27.95 0.85 11.55
N THR A 463 -29.25 1.02 11.40
CA THR A 463 -30.21 -0.09 11.38
C THR A 463 -31.27 0.14 10.32
N ASN A 464 -31.67 -0.94 9.64
CA ASN A 464 -32.81 -0.94 8.72
C ASN A 464 -34.12 -1.25 9.43
N MET A 465 -34.08 -1.66 10.70
CA MET A 465 -35.25 -2.00 11.51
C MET A 465 -36.04 -0.76 11.92
N GLU A 466 -37.31 -0.96 12.25
CA GLU A 466 -38.24 0.05 12.77
C GLU A 466 -38.58 -0.22 14.25
N TRP A 467 -39.19 0.75 14.92
CA TRP A 467 -39.65 0.61 16.31
C TRP A 467 -40.65 -0.53 16.54
N SER A 468 -41.29 -1.03 15.48
CA SER A 468 -42.18 -2.21 15.51
C SER A 468 -41.42 -3.53 15.66
N ASP A 469 -40.15 -3.56 15.27
CA ASP A 469 -39.31 -4.75 15.24
C ASP A 469 -38.56 -4.93 16.57
N LEU A 470 -38.55 -3.89 17.40
CA LEU A 470 -37.99 -3.93 18.76
C LEU A 470 -39.09 -4.31 19.76
N ILE A 471 -39.03 -5.55 20.25
CA ILE A 471 -39.91 -6.05 21.31
C ILE A 471 -39.19 -5.89 22.65
N ILE A 472 -39.72 -5.00 23.47
CA ILE A 472 -39.21 -4.66 24.80
C ILE A 472 -40.37 -4.35 25.73
N ASN A 473 -40.08 -4.37 27.03
CA ASN A 473 -41.02 -4.01 28.08
C ASN A 473 -41.63 -2.62 27.84
N PRO A 474 -42.95 -2.42 28.06
CA PRO A 474 -43.61 -1.12 27.91
C PRO A 474 -42.96 0.03 28.69
N GLU A 475 -42.42 -0.23 29.88
CA GLU A 475 -41.71 0.74 30.70
C GLU A 475 -40.39 1.16 30.05
N THR A 476 -39.57 0.19 29.61
CA THR A 476 -38.35 0.45 28.84
C THR A 476 -38.67 1.25 27.57
N LYS A 477 -39.77 0.92 26.89
CA LYS A 477 -40.20 1.65 25.68
C LYS A 477 -40.57 3.09 25.99
N HIS A 478 -41.32 3.34 27.06
CA HIS A 478 -41.63 4.70 27.52
C HIS A 478 -40.35 5.50 27.78
N GLN A 479 -39.42 4.90 28.53
CA GLN A 479 -38.13 5.46 28.84
C GLN A 479 -37.32 5.84 27.57
N LEU A 480 -37.28 4.98 26.56
CA LEU A 480 -36.61 5.29 25.29
C LEU A 480 -37.31 6.42 24.50
N MET A 481 -38.64 6.54 24.62
CA MET A 481 -39.40 7.63 24.03
C MET A 481 -39.11 8.96 24.73
N ASP A 482 -38.91 8.97 26.04
CA ASP A 482 -38.51 10.17 26.79
C ASP A 482 -37.16 10.72 26.29
N ILE A 483 -36.19 9.83 26.01
CA ILE A 483 -34.91 10.22 25.38
C ILE A 483 -35.15 10.84 23.99
N SER A 484 -36.02 10.24 23.20
CA SER A 484 -36.34 10.72 21.85
C SER A 484 -37.06 12.09 21.86
N GLN A 485 -37.92 12.32 22.85
CA GLN A 485 -38.56 13.61 23.10
C GLN A 485 -37.55 14.67 23.52
N TRP A 486 -36.61 14.31 24.40
CA TRP A 486 -35.54 15.23 24.80
C TRP A 486 -34.75 15.70 23.57
N ILE A 487 -34.31 14.80 22.68
CA ILE A 487 -33.57 15.18 21.46
C ILE A 487 -34.38 16.15 20.58
N SER A 488 -35.69 15.93 20.48
CA SER A 488 -36.58 16.72 19.62
C SER A 488 -36.89 18.11 20.17
N HIS A 489 -36.96 18.26 21.50
CA HIS A 489 -37.40 19.48 22.16
C HIS A 489 -36.31 20.25 22.92
N ASN A 490 -35.11 19.67 23.10
CA ASN A 490 -34.03 20.28 23.88
C ASN A 490 -33.64 21.68 23.37
N ASN A 491 -33.57 21.87 22.05
CA ASN A 491 -33.22 23.16 21.46
C ASN A 491 -34.24 24.27 21.84
N THR A 492 -35.53 23.95 21.75
CA THR A 492 -36.63 24.84 22.14
C THR A 492 -36.60 25.13 23.66
N LEU A 493 -36.37 24.10 24.48
CA LEU A 493 -36.25 24.26 25.94
C LEU A 493 -35.10 25.19 26.34
N LEU A 494 -33.92 25.01 25.75
CA LEU A 494 -32.74 25.81 26.10
C LEU A 494 -32.84 27.24 25.57
N ASN A 495 -33.21 27.42 24.30
CA ASN A 495 -33.13 28.70 23.61
C ASN A 495 -34.42 29.52 23.66
N GLU A 496 -35.58 28.91 23.40
CA GLU A 496 -36.85 29.65 23.36
C GLU A 496 -37.42 29.86 24.77
N TRP A 497 -37.30 28.87 25.65
CA TRP A 497 -37.80 28.95 27.03
C TRP A 497 -36.74 29.48 28.01
N GLY A 498 -35.53 29.78 27.51
CA GLY A 498 -34.47 30.44 28.28
C GLY A 498 -33.90 29.59 29.43
N LEU A 499 -33.99 28.27 29.34
CA LEU A 499 -33.50 27.36 30.38
C LEU A 499 -31.99 27.06 30.28
N ALA A 500 -31.29 27.59 29.27
CA ALA A 500 -29.87 27.33 29.01
C ALA A 500 -28.91 27.53 30.19
N GLY A 501 -29.25 28.39 31.16
CA GLY A 501 -28.46 28.65 32.38
C GLY A 501 -29.00 27.97 33.65
N LYS A 502 -30.11 27.22 33.57
CA LYS A 502 -30.80 26.61 34.71
C LYS A 502 -30.80 25.08 34.70
N VAL A 503 -30.55 24.46 33.56
CA VAL A 503 -30.49 23.00 33.40
C VAL A 503 -29.21 22.61 32.67
N ARG A 504 -28.77 21.36 32.88
CA ARG A 504 -27.63 20.78 32.19
C ARG A 504 -27.93 20.67 30.69
N GLN A 505 -26.97 21.07 29.86
CA GLN A 505 -27.12 21.09 28.39
C GLN A 505 -26.88 19.70 27.75
N SER A 506 -26.23 18.80 28.49
CA SER A 506 -25.98 17.42 28.11
C SER A 506 -27.10 16.50 28.60
N PHE A 507 -27.40 15.42 27.86
CA PHE A 507 -28.23 14.32 28.37
C PHE A 507 -27.47 13.01 28.21
N SER A 508 -27.45 12.22 29.28
CA SER A 508 -26.68 10.99 29.40
C SER A 508 -27.54 9.87 29.95
N ALA A 509 -27.62 8.76 29.21
CA ALA A 509 -28.41 7.59 29.59
C ALA A 509 -27.57 6.31 29.58
N LEU A 510 -27.77 5.44 30.56
CA LEU A 510 -27.14 4.11 30.62
C LEU A 510 -28.18 3.02 30.43
N PHE A 511 -27.95 2.18 29.43
CA PHE A 511 -28.72 1.00 29.09
C PHE A 511 -28.07 -0.20 29.78
N TYR A 512 -28.82 -0.90 30.64
CA TYR A 512 -28.29 -2.06 31.36
C TYR A 512 -29.24 -3.24 31.32
N GLY A 513 -28.68 -4.45 31.36
CA GLY A 513 -29.43 -5.70 31.34
C GLY A 513 -28.65 -6.82 30.64
N PRO A 514 -29.16 -8.06 30.59
CA PRO A 514 -28.47 -9.19 29.97
C PRO A 514 -28.08 -8.95 28.51
N SER A 515 -27.07 -9.66 28.01
CA SER A 515 -26.65 -9.57 26.60
C SER A 515 -27.77 -10.03 25.66
N GLY A 516 -27.92 -9.38 24.50
CA GLY A 516 -28.94 -9.75 23.51
C GLY A 516 -30.37 -9.28 23.79
N THR A 517 -30.57 -8.34 24.73
CA THR A 517 -31.88 -7.72 25.05
C THR A 517 -32.22 -6.47 24.23
N GLY A 518 -31.38 -6.09 23.26
CA GLY A 518 -31.68 -4.99 22.32
C GLY A 518 -31.09 -3.62 22.65
N LYS A 519 -30.13 -3.51 23.58
CA LYS A 519 -29.47 -2.23 23.96
C LYS A 519 -28.88 -1.47 22.76
N THR A 520 -28.02 -2.12 21.98
CA THR A 520 -27.37 -1.50 20.80
C THR A 520 -28.37 -1.18 19.69
N LEU A 521 -29.38 -2.02 19.49
CA LEU A 521 -30.45 -1.79 18.51
C LEU A 521 -31.32 -0.59 18.92
N SER A 522 -31.63 -0.45 20.21
CA SER A 522 -32.39 0.68 20.75
C SER A 522 -31.66 2.00 20.54
N ALA A 523 -30.34 2.02 20.76
CA ALA A 523 -29.50 3.17 20.42
C ALA A 523 -29.66 3.52 18.94
N ALA A 524 -29.46 2.54 18.04
CA ALA A 524 -29.60 2.74 16.58
C ALA A 524 -30.95 3.33 16.17
N LEU A 525 -32.05 2.85 16.77
CA LEU A 525 -33.42 3.35 16.51
C LEU A 525 -33.62 4.78 17.01
N ILE A 526 -33.05 5.16 18.16
CA ILE A 526 -33.09 6.54 18.66
C ILE A 526 -32.45 7.47 17.62
N GLY A 527 -31.24 7.18 17.14
CA GLY A 527 -30.58 8.03 16.14
C GLY A 527 -31.32 8.08 14.81
N LYS A 528 -31.87 6.95 14.35
CA LYS A 528 -32.71 6.91 13.14
C LYS A 528 -33.95 7.81 13.28
N SER A 529 -34.67 7.72 14.40
CA SER A 529 -35.85 8.54 14.64
C SER A 529 -35.54 10.04 14.77
N ALA A 530 -34.41 10.37 15.39
CA ALA A 530 -33.93 11.74 15.55
C ALA A 530 -33.25 12.32 14.30
N LYS A 531 -33.07 11.52 13.23
CA LYS A 531 -32.27 11.84 12.04
C LYS A 531 -30.84 12.30 12.40
N ARG A 532 -30.25 11.70 13.43
CA ARG A 532 -28.87 11.96 13.89
C ARG A 532 -28.00 10.72 13.69
N SER A 533 -26.76 10.95 13.26
CA SER A 533 -25.75 9.89 13.19
C SER A 533 -25.34 9.44 14.60
N ILE A 534 -25.16 8.13 14.78
CA ILE A 534 -24.66 7.55 16.03
C ILE A 534 -23.27 7.00 15.80
N TYR A 535 -22.32 7.42 16.64
CA TYR A 535 -20.96 6.91 16.60
C TYR A 535 -20.70 5.97 17.77
N LYS A 536 -20.36 4.71 17.47
CA LYS A 536 -19.88 3.77 18.48
C LYS A 536 -18.44 4.12 18.82
N VAL A 537 -18.20 4.45 20.09
CA VAL A 537 -16.89 4.79 20.62
C VAL A 537 -16.28 3.54 21.24
N LYS A 538 -15.18 3.08 20.66
CA LYS A 538 -14.39 1.97 21.20
C LYS A 538 -13.20 2.54 21.95
N LEU A 539 -13.33 2.68 23.27
CA LEU A 539 -12.34 3.40 24.07
C LEU A 539 -10.97 2.74 24.08
N TYR A 540 -10.86 1.40 24.04
CA TYR A 540 -9.57 0.71 23.93
C TYR A 540 -8.80 1.05 22.63
N GLU A 541 -9.47 1.52 21.58
CA GLU A 541 -8.83 2.01 20.35
C GLU A 541 -8.35 3.47 20.47
N ILE A 542 -8.90 4.22 21.44
CA ILE A 542 -8.64 5.65 21.69
C ILE A 542 -7.61 5.85 22.81
N LEU A 543 -7.56 4.93 23.79
CA LEU A 543 -6.57 4.87 24.86
C LEU A 543 -5.22 4.43 24.28
N GLY A 544 -4.41 5.41 23.85
CA GLY A 544 -3.05 5.16 23.35
C GLY A 544 -2.06 4.86 24.49
N LYS A 545 -0.93 4.22 24.17
CA LYS A 545 0.22 4.00 25.08
C LYS A 545 0.90 5.30 25.58
N TYR A 546 0.45 6.49 25.17
CA TYR A 546 1.08 7.78 25.44
C TYR A 546 0.14 8.73 26.19
N ILE A 547 0.60 9.20 27.35
CA ILE A 547 -0.08 10.17 28.21
C ILE A 547 -0.22 11.51 27.44
N GLY A 548 -1.44 12.05 27.36
CA GLY A 548 -1.77 13.36 26.75
C GLY A 548 -2.30 13.32 25.30
N GLU A 549 -2.00 12.26 24.53
CA GLU A 549 -2.59 12.06 23.19
C GLU A 549 -4.06 11.60 23.29
N THR A 550 -4.35 10.78 24.30
CA THR A 550 -5.70 10.30 24.65
C THR A 550 -6.66 11.46 24.96
N GLU A 551 -6.24 12.42 25.78
CA GLU A 551 -7.08 13.57 26.16
C GLU A 551 -7.45 14.42 24.94
N LYS A 552 -6.47 14.69 24.07
CA LYS A 552 -6.68 15.44 22.83
C LYS A 552 -7.61 14.72 21.85
N ASN A 553 -7.52 13.39 21.77
CA ASN A 553 -8.38 12.57 20.91
C ASN A 553 -9.82 12.55 21.43
N LEU A 554 -10.01 12.47 22.76
CA LEU A 554 -11.32 12.58 23.38
C LEU A 554 -11.92 13.98 23.18
N ASP A 555 -11.14 15.06 23.38
CA ASP A 555 -11.60 16.42 23.10
C ASP A 555 -12.10 16.59 21.67
N GLN A 556 -11.34 16.08 20.70
CA GLN A 556 -11.73 16.13 19.29
C GLN A 556 -12.97 15.31 18.99
N LEU A 557 -13.14 14.13 19.62
CA LEU A 557 -14.32 13.30 19.46
C LEU A 557 -15.59 14.04 19.91
N PHE A 558 -15.55 14.59 21.13
CA PHE A 558 -16.68 15.28 21.73
C PHE A 558 -17.01 16.57 20.96
N GLN A 559 -16.02 17.38 20.57
CA GLN A 559 -16.26 18.57 19.75
C GLN A 559 -16.86 18.24 18.38
N ARG A 560 -16.42 17.17 17.73
CA ARG A 560 -17.00 16.75 16.43
C ARG A 560 -18.44 16.27 16.59
N ALA A 561 -18.72 15.48 17.62
CA ALA A 561 -20.08 15.02 17.92
C ALA A 561 -21.02 16.21 18.16
N GLU A 562 -20.55 17.23 18.89
CA GLU A 562 -21.29 18.46 19.15
C GLU A 562 -21.56 19.27 17.86
N LEU A 563 -20.53 19.51 17.04
CA LEU A 563 -20.65 20.24 15.76
C LEU A 563 -21.60 19.57 14.77
N GLN A 564 -21.60 18.24 14.72
CA GLN A 564 -22.48 17.45 13.84
C GLN A 564 -23.85 17.17 14.48
N GLY A 565 -24.02 17.50 15.77
CA GLY A 565 -25.14 17.06 16.60
C GLY A 565 -25.37 15.55 16.55
N SER A 566 -24.29 14.78 16.53
CA SER A 566 -24.30 13.32 16.51
C SER A 566 -24.37 12.75 17.92
N ILE A 567 -24.90 11.53 18.03
CA ILE A 567 -25.04 10.81 19.31
C ILE A 567 -23.78 9.97 19.53
N LEU A 568 -23.19 10.07 20.73
CA LEU A 568 -22.08 9.21 21.14
C LEU A 568 -22.62 7.97 21.85
N PHE A 569 -22.20 6.78 21.40
CA PHE A 569 -22.59 5.51 22.02
C PHE A 569 -21.35 4.78 22.54
N PHE A 570 -21.29 4.57 23.85
CA PHE A 570 -20.24 3.83 24.54
C PHE A 570 -20.76 2.44 24.93
N ASP A 571 -20.18 1.41 24.34
CA ASP A 571 -20.49 0.01 24.68
C ASP A 571 -19.52 -0.49 25.75
N GLU A 572 -19.92 -1.50 26.53
CA GLU A 572 -19.11 -2.07 27.63
C GLU A 572 -18.65 -1.03 28.68
N ALA A 573 -19.58 -0.16 29.11
CA ALA A 573 -19.29 0.94 30.03
C ALA A 573 -18.67 0.48 31.38
N ASP A 574 -18.89 -0.76 31.79
CA ASP A 574 -18.32 -1.37 32.99
C ASP A 574 -16.82 -1.63 32.92
N ALA A 575 -16.25 -1.77 31.74
CA ALA A 575 -14.80 -1.84 31.58
C ALA A 575 -14.09 -0.54 31.98
N LEU A 576 -14.80 0.59 31.98
CA LEU A 576 -14.25 1.93 32.18
C LEU A 576 -14.70 2.56 33.49
N PHE A 577 -15.99 2.41 33.80
CA PHE A 577 -16.63 2.99 34.98
C PHE A 577 -16.88 1.94 36.06
N GLY A 578 -16.06 0.89 36.09
CA GLY A 578 -16.14 -0.18 37.09
C GLY A 578 -15.83 0.29 38.52
N LYS A 579 -16.30 -0.46 39.52
CA LYS A 579 -15.97 -0.25 40.93
C LYS A 579 -14.47 -0.37 41.12
N ARG A 580 -13.88 0.62 41.78
CA ARG A 580 -12.43 0.73 42.02
C ARG A 580 -11.92 -0.53 42.73
N THR A 581 -11.04 -1.29 42.09
CA THR A 581 -10.18 -2.27 42.75
C THR A 581 -9.09 -1.52 43.52
N GLU A 582 -8.71 -2.02 44.69
CA GLU A 582 -7.60 -1.44 45.47
C GLU A 582 -6.33 -1.41 44.60
N VAL A 583 -5.71 -0.22 44.54
CA VAL A 583 -4.53 0.07 43.70
C VAL A 583 -3.40 -0.90 44.05
N ARG A 584 -3.07 -1.82 43.13
CA ARG A 584 -1.93 -2.73 43.27
C ARG A 584 -0.73 -2.30 42.43
N ASP A 585 -0.93 -1.55 41.34
CA ASP A 585 0.13 -1.19 40.41
C ASP A 585 0.14 0.28 39.96
N ALA A 586 1.30 0.72 39.42
CA ALA A 586 1.45 2.05 38.83
C ALA A 586 0.52 2.28 37.62
N HIS A 587 0.11 1.20 36.92
CA HIS A 587 -0.82 1.24 35.79
C HIS A 587 -2.25 1.66 36.22
N ASP A 588 -2.71 1.23 37.40
CA ASP A 588 -4.05 1.55 37.93
C ASP A 588 -4.20 3.04 38.26
N ARG A 589 -3.11 3.71 38.67
CA ARG A 589 -3.16 5.15 38.96
C ARG A 589 -3.44 6.00 37.72
N TYR A 590 -2.94 5.60 36.55
CA TYR A 590 -3.12 6.35 35.31
C TYR A 590 -4.51 6.15 34.69
N ALA A 591 -5.07 4.94 34.75
CA ALA A 591 -6.45 4.68 34.32
C ALA A 591 -7.47 5.52 35.12
N ASN A 592 -7.23 5.72 36.42
CA ASN A 592 -8.09 6.53 37.28
C ASN A 592 -8.09 8.05 36.92
N VAL A 593 -6.97 8.57 36.42
CA VAL A 593 -6.86 9.97 35.97
C VAL A 593 -7.62 10.17 34.65
N GLU A 594 -7.50 9.24 33.70
CA GLU A 594 -8.18 9.31 32.40
C GLU A 594 -9.71 9.16 32.51
N VAL A 595 -10.21 8.32 33.41
CA VAL A 595 -11.67 8.23 33.70
C VAL A 595 -12.19 9.54 34.29
N SER A 596 -11.42 10.20 35.16
CA SER A 596 -11.78 11.51 35.72
C SER A 596 -11.85 12.59 34.66
N TYR A 597 -10.94 12.56 33.68
CA TYR A 597 -10.96 13.46 32.53
C TYR A 597 -12.18 13.21 31.62
N LEU A 598 -12.49 11.95 31.32
CA LEU A 598 -13.66 11.59 30.53
C LEU A 598 -14.96 12.09 31.21
N LEU A 599 -15.07 11.94 32.54
CA LEU A 599 -16.20 12.48 33.30
C LEU A 599 -16.33 14.01 33.17
N GLN A 600 -15.22 14.74 33.16
CA GLN A 600 -15.22 16.19 32.94
C GLN A 600 -15.72 16.54 31.52
N LEU A 601 -15.37 15.75 30.51
CA LEU A 601 -15.87 15.94 29.15
C LEU A 601 -17.37 15.65 29.01
N LEU A 602 -17.88 14.64 29.73
CA LEU A 602 -19.32 14.37 29.81
C LEU A 602 -20.10 15.54 30.42
N GLU A 603 -19.50 16.31 31.33
CA GLU A 603 -20.13 17.49 31.94
C GLU A 603 -20.13 18.70 31.00
N LYS A 604 -19.13 18.82 30.12
CA LYS A 604 -18.97 19.94 29.18
C LYS A 604 -19.80 19.78 27.89
N HIS A 605 -20.04 18.56 27.42
CA HIS A 605 -20.61 18.29 26.11
C HIS A 605 -22.11 18.62 25.99
N SER A 606 -22.52 19.46 25.05
CA SER A 606 -23.94 19.85 24.88
C SER A 606 -24.73 18.95 23.91
N GLY A 607 -24.73 17.63 24.15
CA GLY A 607 -25.41 16.65 23.29
C GLY A 607 -25.81 15.35 24.00
N LEU A 608 -26.38 14.41 23.25
CA LEU A 608 -26.83 13.11 23.77
C LEU A 608 -25.67 12.10 23.81
N ILE A 609 -25.52 11.46 24.97
CA ILE A 609 -24.55 10.40 25.20
C ILE A 609 -25.27 9.16 25.73
N LEU A 610 -25.04 8.03 25.08
CA LEU A 610 -25.64 6.75 25.44
C LEU A 610 -24.53 5.78 25.88
N PHE A 611 -24.76 5.10 26.99
CA PHE A 611 -23.89 4.05 27.52
C PHE A 611 -24.63 2.72 27.52
N ALA A 612 -23.92 1.61 27.30
CA ALA A 612 -24.47 0.27 27.45
C ALA A 612 -23.55 -0.61 28.31
N THR A 613 -24.14 -1.42 29.18
CA THR A 613 -23.43 -2.43 29.99
C THR A 613 -24.28 -3.68 30.18
N ASN A 614 -23.62 -4.83 30.34
CA ASN A 614 -24.29 -6.07 30.76
C ASN A 614 -24.31 -6.20 32.30
N HIS A 615 -23.34 -5.60 33.00
CA HIS A 615 -23.12 -5.79 34.42
C HIS A 615 -23.26 -4.49 35.23
N LYS A 616 -24.51 -4.04 35.46
CA LYS A 616 -24.78 -2.84 36.28
C LYS A 616 -24.13 -2.90 37.67
N ALA A 617 -24.04 -4.10 38.27
CA ALA A 617 -23.44 -4.30 39.58
C ALA A 617 -21.94 -3.93 39.63
N ASN A 618 -21.26 -3.97 38.49
CA ASN A 618 -19.83 -3.65 38.38
C ASN A 618 -19.60 -2.15 38.24
N ILE A 619 -20.60 -1.35 37.88
CA ILE A 619 -20.46 0.10 37.69
C ILE A 619 -20.33 0.82 39.04
N ASP A 620 -19.45 1.83 39.09
CA ASP A 620 -19.30 2.74 40.23
C ASP A 620 -20.60 3.52 40.51
N PRO A 621 -21.15 3.46 41.74
CA PRO A 621 -22.30 4.28 42.12
C PRO A 621 -22.07 5.79 41.96
N GLY A 622 -20.82 6.25 41.99
CA GLY A 622 -20.47 7.65 41.71
C GLY A 622 -20.77 8.07 40.27
N PHE A 623 -20.54 7.17 39.31
CA PHE A 623 -20.85 7.40 37.89
C PHE A 623 -22.36 7.38 37.62
N THR A 624 -23.09 6.39 38.16
CA THR A 624 -24.53 6.26 37.90
C THR A 624 -25.34 7.46 38.40
N ARG A 625 -24.90 8.12 39.48
CA ARG A 625 -25.51 9.36 40.01
C ARG A 625 -25.35 10.58 39.09
N ARG A 626 -24.39 10.57 38.16
CA ARG A 626 -24.14 11.68 37.22
C ARG A 626 -24.89 11.53 35.90
N LEU A 627 -25.55 10.38 35.70
CA LEU A 627 -26.37 10.12 34.53
C LEU A 627 -27.77 10.68 34.73
N ASP A 628 -28.35 11.18 33.66
CA ASP A 628 -29.70 11.74 33.68
C ASP A 628 -30.75 10.63 33.71
N MET A 629 -30.41 9.44 33.16
CA MET A 629 -31.36 8.35 33.03
C MET A 629 -30.71 6.97 33.07
N LEU A 630 -31.40 6.02 33.72
CA LEU A 630 -31.04 4.60 33.78
C LEU A 630 -32.17 3.81 33.13
N VAL A 631 -31.87 3.08 32.06
CA VAL A 631 -32.86 2.29 31.31
C VAL A 631 -32.56 0.82 31.45
N GLU A 632 -33.50 0.09 32.05
CA GLU A 632 -33.39 -1.35 32.24
C GLU A 632 -33.92 -2.11 31.02
N PHE A 633 -33.14 -3.08 30.57
CA PHE A 633 -33.50 -4.06 29.55
C PHE A 633 -33.63 -5.44 30.22
N PRO A 634 -34.79 -5.73 30.84
CA PRO A 634 -35.00 -6.99 31.53
C PRO A 634 -35.06 -8.16 30.54
N MET A 635 -35.01 -9.39 31.07
CA MET A 635 -35.32 -10.58 30.28
C MET A 635 -36.75 -10.49 29.74
N PRO A 636 -36.99 -10.84 28.47
CA PRO A 636 -38.32 -10.78 27.88
C PRO A 636 -39.27 -11.77 28.56
N THR A 637 -40.48 -11.31 28.82
CA THR A 637 -41.60 -12.12 29.33
C THR A 637 -42.03 -13.17 28.31
N ILE A 638 -42.86 -14.14 28.74
CA ILE A 638 -43.34 -15.22 27.87
C ILE A 638 -44.04 -14.67 26.61
N ASP A 639 -44.88 -13.64 26.77
CA ASP A 639 -45.60 -13.01 25.65
C ASP A 639 -44.65 -12.28 24.70
N GLU A 640 -43.65 -11.57 25.23
CA GLU A 640 -42.62 -10.90 24.44
C GLU A 640 -41.74 -11.89 23.68
N ARG A 641 -41.35 -13.02 24.31
CA ARG A 641 -40.62 -14.11 23.66
C ARG A 641 -41.43 -14.74 22.54
N LEU A 642 -42.72 -15.00 22.76
CA LEU A 642 -43.61 -15.51 21.72
C LEU A 642 -43.68 -14.55 20.52
N GLN A 643 -43.73 -13.25 20.77
CA GLN A 643 -43.73 -12.24 19.71
C GLN A 643 -42.38 -12.21 18.97
N LEU A 644 -41.26 -12.34 19.69
CA LEU A 644 -39.91 -12.41 19.11
C LEU A 644 -39.75 -13.61 18.18
N TRP A 645 -40.26 -14.78 18.58
CA TRP A 645 -40.30 -15.97 17.73
C TRP A 645 -41.11 -15.73 16.45
N LYS A 646 -42.33 -15.18 16.58
CA LYS A 646 -43.21 -14.95 15.42
C LYS A 646 -42.66 -13.94 14.43
N GLN A 647 -42.02 -12.87 14.90
CA GLN A 647 -41.50 -11.81 14.04
C GLN A 647 -40.19 -12.20 13.34
N ASN A 648 -39.34 -12.99 13.99
CA ASN A 648 -38.00 -13.28 13.49
C ASN A 648 -37.92 -14.51 12.55
N ILE A 649 -38.97 -15.32 12.46
CA ILE A 649 -39.01 -16.46 11.53
C ILE A 649 -39.19 -15.93 10.09
N PRO A 650 -38.29 -16.29 9.16
CA PRO A 650 -38.40 -15.85 7.78
C PRO A 650 -39.68 -16.36 7.10
N THR A 651 -40.33 -15.53 6.30
CA THR A 651 -41.57 -15.88 5.57
C THR A 651 -41.45 -17.08 4.63
N LYS A 652 -40.23 -17.42 4.20
CA LYS A 652 -39.92 -18.58 3.35
C LYS A 652 -39.65 -19.87 4.11
N ALA A 653 -39.48 -19.79 5.43
CA ALA A 653 -39.26 -20.97 6.26
C ALA A 653 -40.61 -21.59 6.64
N ILE A 654 -40.74 -22.89 6.46
CA ILE A 654 -41.93 -23.65 6.85
C ILE A 654 -41.61 -24.37 8.16
N LEU A 655 -42.30 -24.04 9.24
CA LEU A 655 -42.18 -24.78 10.50
C LEU A 655 -42.87 -26.15 10.37
N ALA A 656 -42.27 -27.20 10.93
CA ALA A 656 -42.95 -28.46 11.09
C ALA A 656 -44.15 -28.31 12.05
N ASP A 657 -45.23 -29.06 11.78
CA ASP A 657 -46.47 -29.04 12.57
C ASP A 657 -46.28 -29.43 14.04
N THR A 658 -45.13 -30.03 14.39
CA THR A 658 -44.77 -30.41 15.76
C THR A 658 -44.23 -29.23 16.59
N ILE A 659 -43.87 -28.11 15.96
CA ILE A 659 -43.27 -26.96 16.64
C ILE A 659 -44.37 -26.04 17.17
N ASP A 660 -44.59 -26.06 18.49
CA ASP A 660 -45.40 -25.05 19.17
C ASP A 660 -44.53 -23.93 19.76
N LEU A 661 -44.60 -22.74 19.14
CA LEU A 661 -43.88 -21.55 19.57
C LEU A 661 -44.28 -21.09 20.98
N LYS A 662 -45.52 -21.36 21.41
CA LYS A 662 -45.98 -20.98 22.76
C LYS A 662 -45.28 -21.83 23.82
N THR A 663 -45.26 -23.15 23.63
CA THR A 663 -44.53 -24.08 24.49
C THR A 663 -43.03 -23.75 24.52
N LEU A 664 -42.41 -23.40 23.40
CA LEU A 664 -40.99 -22.99 23.36
C LEU A 664 -40.72 -21.69 24.13
N ALA A 665 -41.61 -20.70 24.03
CA ALA A 665 -41.48 -19.44 24.76
C ALA A 665 -41.67 -19.60 26.27
N GLU A 666 -42.51 -20.54 26.70
CA GLU A 666 -42.73 -20.89 28.10
C GLU A 666 -41.56 -21.71 28.67
N ALA A 667 -41.05 -22.70 27.93
CA ALA A 667 -40.05 -23.66 28.41
C ALA A 667 -38.62 -23.12 28.47
N HIS A 668 -38.29 -22.09 27.67
CA HIS A 668 -36.91 -21.60 27.55
C HIS A 668 -36.80 -20.08 27.73
N GLU A 669 -36.09 -19.65 28.77
CA GLU A 669 -35.82 -18.24 29.07
C GLU A 669 -34.69 -17.69 28.20
N LEU A 670 -35.01 -17.36 26.94
CA LEU A 670 -34.03 -16.86 25.97
C LEU A 670 -34.17 -15.35 25.74
N THR A 671 -33.04 -14.69 25.45
CA THR A 671 -33.01 -13.29 25.02
C THR A 671 -33.36 -13.17 23.53
N GLY A 672 -33.72 -11.97 23.06
CA GLY A 672 -34.02 -11.74 21.64
C GLY A 672 -32.85 -12.11 20.71
N GLY A 673 -31.62 -11.81 21.13
CA GLY A 673 -30.40 -12.24 20.41
C GLY A 673 -30.22 -13.76 20.39
N ALA A 674 -30.47 -14.44 21.51
CA ALA A 674 -30.41 -15.89 21.56
C ALA A 674 -31.47 -16.54 20.66
N ILE A 675 -32.71 -16.05 20.67
CA ILE A 675 -33.78 -16.52 19.78
C ILE A 675 -33.38 -16.38 18.30
N LEU A 676 -32.81 -15.24 17.92
CA LEU A 676 -32.30 -15.02 16.56
C LEU A 676 -31.19 -16.01 16.18
N ASN A 677 -30.25 -16.29 17.09
CA ASN A 677 -29.19 -17.28 16.87
C ASN A 677 -29.76 -18.69 16.69
N VAL A 678 -30.78 -19.07 17.48
CA VAL A 678 -31.46 -20.36 17.34
C VAL A 678 -32.15 -20.47 15.98
N ILE A 679 -32.91 -19.45 15.58
CA ILE A 679 -33.58 -19.42 14.26
C ILE A 679 -32.54 -19.51 13.14
N TYR A 680 -31.47 -18.73 13.24
CA TYR A 680 -30.37 -18.76 12.27
C TYR A 680 -29.75 -20.15 12.15
N TYR A 681 -29.46 -20.80 13.27
CA TYR A 681 -28.94 -22.17 13.30
C TYR A 681 -29.92 -23.16 12.65
N ALA A 682 -31.21 -23.09 13.01
CA ALA A 682 -32.24 -23.96 12.46
C ALA A 682 -32.40 -23.79 10.94
N CYS A 683 -32.37 -22.54 10.45
CA CYS A 683 -32.37 -22.26 9.01
C CYS A 683 -31.14 -22.82 8.30
N LEU A 684 -29.94 -22.73 8.90
CA LEU A 684 -28.73 -23.33 8.32
C LEU A 684 -28.82 -24.85 8.24
N GLN A 685 -29.40 -25.52 9.24
CA GLN A 685 -29.59 -26.98 9.18
C GLN A 685 -30.60 -27.38 8.09
N ALA A 686 -31.70 -26.64 7.95
CA ALA A 686 -32.65 -26.86 6.87
C ALA A 686 -32.00 -26.70 5.48
N LEU A 687 -31.20 -25.64 5.29
CA LEU A 687 -30.44 -25.41 4.05
C LEU A 687 -29.40 -26.52 3.79
N LYS A 688 -28.72 -27.00 4.83
CA LYS A 688 -27.79 -28.14 4.73
C LYS A 688 -28.48 -29.42 4.28
N LYS A 689 -29.74 -29.63 4.69
CA LYS A 689 -30.60 -30.74 4.25
C LYS A 689 -31.26 -30.48 2.88
N ALA A 690 -30.99 -29.33 2.25
CA ALA A 690 -31.63 -28.86 1.01
C ALA A 690 -33.16 -28.75 1.11
N THR A 691 -33.69 -28.44 2.29
CA THR A 691 -35.14 -28.25 2.54
C THR A 691 -35.43 -26.84 3.05
N HIS A 692 -36.69 -26.40 2.88
CA HIS A 692 -37.22 -25.18 3.49
C HIS A 692 -38.01 -25.45 4.78
N ARG A 693 -38.05 -26.72 5.22
CA ARG A 693 -38.79 -27.17 6.40
C ARG A 693 -37.85 -27.21 7.60
N ILE A 694 -38.18 -26.46 8.65
CA ILE A 694 -37.46 -26.48 9.93
C ILE A 694 -38.08 -27.57 10.80
N GLU A 695 -37.25 -28.53 11.22
CA GLU A 695 -37.65 -29.60 12.14
C GLU A 695 -37.46 -29.17 13.60
N GLU A 696 -38.27 -29.73 14.50
CA GLU A 696 -38.20 -29.43 15.93
C GLU A 696 -36.85 -29.82 16.55
N SER A 697 -36.23 -30.90 16.06
CA SER A 697 -34.90 -31.34 16.45
C SER A 697 -33.81 -30.29 16.18
N ASP A 698 -33.92 -29.56 15.06
CA ASP A 698 -32.97 -28.51 14.69
C ASP A 698 -33.10 -27.28 15.61
N VAL A 699 -34.33 -26.95 16.01
CA VAL A 699 -34.62 -25.86 16.96
C VAL A 699 -34.12 -26.20 18.36
N LEU A 700 -34.46 -27.39 18.87
CA LEU A 700 -34.03 -27.84 20.20
C LEU A 700 -32.51 -27.94 20.33
N GLU A 701 -31.82 -28.40 19.28
CA GLU A 701 -30.36 -28.42 19.25
C GLU A 701 -29.76 -27.00 19.21
N GLY A 702 -30.41 -26.07 18.49
CA GLY A 702 -30.04 -24.66 18.52
C GLY A 702 -30.20 -24.06 19.92
N ILE A 703 -31.30 -24.34 20.61
CA ILE A 703 -31.56 -23.90 22.00
C ILE A 703 -30.49 -24.45 22.93
N ARG A 704 -30.18 -25.75 22.84
CA ARG A 704 -29.13 -26.39 23.66
C ARG A 704 -27.78 -25.68 23.49
N LYS A 705 -27.40 -25.33 22.26
CA LYS A 705 -26.13 -24.63 21.97
C LYS A 705 -26.08 -23.21 22.50
N GLU A 706 -27.20 -22.49 22.49
CA GLU A 706 -27.23 -21.13 23.06
C GLU A 706 -27.23 -21.17 24.59
N LEU A 707 -27.96 -22.10 25.21
CA LEU A 707 -27.94 -22.26 26.68
C LEU A 707 -26.56 -22.69 27.19
N SER A 708 -25.84 -23.57 26.48
CA SER A 708 -24.48 -23.97 26.89
C SER A 708 -23.47 -22.82 26.88
N LYS A 709 -23.72 -21.75 26.11
CA LYS A 709 -22.87 -20.55 26.11
C LYS A 709 -23.16 -19.65 27.31
N GLN A 710 -24.37 -19.71 27.87
CA GLN A 710 -24.78 -18.88 29.02
C GLN A 710 -24.31 -19.45 30.36
N GLU A 711 -24.00 -20.75 30.44
CA GLU A 711 -23.47 -21.39 31.65
C GLU A 711 -21.96 -21.15 31.89
N THR A 712 -21.27 -20.46 30.96
CA THR A 712 -19.81 -20.23 31.02
C THR A 712 -19.39 -18.81 31.39
N ASP A 713 -20.36 -17.89 31.58
CA ASP A 713 -20.18 -16.53 32.12
C ASP A 713 -20.59 -16.47 33.60
#